data_AF-A0A939QWS1-F1
#
_entry.id   AF-A0A939QWS1-F1
#
_cell.length_a   1.000
_cell.length_b   1.000
_cell.length_c   1.000
_cell.angle_alpha   90.00
_cell.angle_beta   90.00
_cell.angle_gamma   90.00
#
_symmetry.space_group_name_H-M   'P 1'
#
loop_
_entity.id
_entity.type
_entity.pdbx_description
1 polymer ?
#
loop_
_entity_poly.entity_id
_entity_poly.type
_entity_poly.pdbx_seq_one_letter_code
_entity_poly.pdbx_strand_id
1 'polypeptide(L)'
;MGSEATGSAIERVNTSSGGFSQSVTGLADGGWVVAWVVDLEGGGKGISMQRYAADGSRVGGVIELASDMTYAVAPRVTALEDGGWVLNWLGDDTDFESGDIFQRRYDSNGGLVGSPSQVNTFETTISYERSIALLSDGGWVVTWSGFDIDLDGNGIVQRRYAADGTPVGGEIVVNTYHPGSQDTPSVTALEDGGWLVAWTAFDDRADDTDIYMQRYAANGVLVGSETRVNTATVGSQVDAAATGLEDGGWVVVWQGLDSNQHGVYLQRYDANGDPVGGEVAVNTTTSGAQGSPAIVALADGGFVVAWVSQGLGGIFSLVQQRFNAAGSRVGGETVIVDSNVSDKPSIVATEYGWLVMWNASSSAPGGQGPHIRHYALDRVGTTGADTLTGSSWAETLKGLGGNDVLNGLGGADRMEGGTGNDTYYVDNTGDVVVEGANAGADTVRASVSHTLAANVENLVLTGSGNIAATGNTRDNVITGNSGNNTLRGLGGADTLNGGLGADRMEGGTGNDTYYVDNSGDLVVEAANAGTDTVRASRSYTLGSHVENLVLTGTGNLSGTGNSLANVITGNSGANALSGLAGNDTLKGEAGNDRLAGGTGADTLYGGSGADRFVFTALADSTVSSTGRDVIKDFSRSQGDRIDLSAIDASTRTSGNQAFSFIGEKSYSGKAGELRYVNSGGDTFIYADVDGDRKSDFAIRIDANIDLVKGDFIL
;
A
#
# COMPACT_ATOMS: atom_id res chain seq x y z
N MET A 1 -2.13 21.97 -6.20
CA MET A 1 -0.72 21.57 -6.38
C MET A 1 -0.73 20.40 -7.35
N GLY A 2 0.14 20.36 -8.35
CA GLY A 2 0.20 19.19 -9.25
C GLY A 2 0.79 18.00 -8.51
N SER A 3 0.25 16.80 -8.71
CA SER A 3 0.79 15.53 -8.20
C SER A 3 2.19 15.26 -8.78
N GLU A 4 3.12 14.69 -8.02
CA GLU A 4 4.34 14.12 -8.62
C GLU A 4 4.05 12.69 -9.09
N ALA A 5 5.06 11.99 -9.60
CA ALA A 5 4.89 10.61 -10.02
C ALA A 5 6.13 9.78 -9.73
N THR A 6 5.92 8.51 -9.41
CA THR A 6 6.97 7.56 -9.07
C THR A 6 7.13 6.53 -10.18
N GLY A 7 8.37 6.35 -10.66
CA GLY A 7 8.66 5.45 -11.78
C GLY A 7 9.04 4.04 -11.34
N SER A 8 8.47 3.03 -11.99
CA SER A 8 8.81 1.61 -11.79
C SER A 8 10.23 1.28 -12.29
N ALA A 9 10.66 0.04 -12.09
CA ALA A 9 11.84 -0.50 -12.74
C ALA A 9 11.64 -0.57 -14.28
N ILE A 10 12.73 -0.48 -15.03
CA ILE A 10 12.71 -0.67 -16.47
C ILE A 10 12.48 -2.15 -16.78
N GLU A 11 11.48 -2.46 -17.60
CA GLU A 11 11.14 -3.81 -18.01
C GLU A 11 11.42 -4.02 -19.50
N ARG A 12 11.96 -5.20 -19.84
CA ARG A 12 12.15 -5.62 -21.23
C ARG A 12 10.93 -6.38 -21.70
N VAL A 13 10.29 -5.91 -22.77
CA VAL A 13 9.04 -6.47 -23.29
C VAL A 13 9.29 -7.80 -24.01
N ASN A 14 10.37 -7.89 -24.78
CA ASN A 14 10.74 -9.07 -25.55
C ASN A 14 12.25 -9.30 -25.60
N THR A 15 12.67 -10.56 -25.71
CA THR A 15 14.06 -11.00 -25.83
C THR A 15 14.57 -11.10 -27.27
N SER A 16 13.71 -11.11 -28.29
CA SER A 16 14.14 -11.19 -29.69
C SER A 16 14.73 -9.86 -30.20
N SER A 17 15.76 -9.95 -31.05
CA SER A 17 16.62 -8.84 -31.48
C SER A 17 16.03 -7.99 -32.63
N GLY A 18 14.75 -8.19 -32.95
CA GLY A 18 14.27 -8.01 -34.32
C GLY A 18 13.28 -6.90 -34.55
N GLY A 19 13.58 -5.65 -34.21
CA GLY A 19 12.69 -4.57 -34.61
C GLY A 19 13.07 -3.19 -34.12
N PHE A 20 13.01 -2.21 -35.03
CA PHE A 20 12.87 -0.79 -34.72
C PHE A 20 11.38 -0.45 -34.89
N SER A 21 10.82 0.40 -34.03
CA SER A 21 9.39 0.73 -33.89
C SER A 21 8.55 -0.17 -32.97
N GLN A 22 7.70 0.51 -32.20
CA GLN A 22 6.88 0.01 -31.11
C GLN A 22 5.69 0.95 -30.92
N SER A 23 4.61 0.44 -30.34
CA SER A 23 3.44 1.25 -29.98
C SER A 23 2.79 0.68 -28.72
N VAL A 24 2.25 1.56 -27.88
CA VAL A 24 1.48 1.18 -26.69
C VAL A 24 0.15 1.92 -26.67
N THR A 25 -0.91 1.26 -26.19
CA THR A 25 -2.20 1.89 -25.87
C THR A 25 -2.70 1.40 -24.52
N GLY A 26 -3.32 2.28 -23.72
CA GLY A 26 -4.06 1.94 -22.51
C GLY A 26 -5.46 1.44 -22.85
N LEU A 27 -5.98 0.50 -22.08
CA LEU A 27 -7.31 -0.09 -22.21
C LEU A 27 -8.27 0.48 -21.15
N ALA A 28 -9.58 0.39 -21.41
CA ALA A 28 -10.62 0.86 -20.49
C ALA A 28 -10.67 0.13 -19.14
N ASP A 29 -10.05 -1.05 -19.04
CA ASP A 29 -9.95 -1.83 -17.78
C ASP A 29 -8.69 -1.49 -16.96
N GLY A 30 -7.98 -0.42 -17.32
CA GLY A 30 -6.72 0.02 -16.71
C GLY A 30 -5.49 -0.77 -17.21
N GLY A 31 -5.67 -1.85 -17.97
CA GLY A 31 -4.59 -2.57 -18.62
C GLY A 31 -4.01 -1.83 -19.82
N TRP A 32 -3.08 -2.46 -20.54
CA TRP A 32 -2.53 -1.91 -21.78
C TRP A 32 -2.11 -3.02 -22.75
N VAL A 33 -1.96 -2.63 -24.01
CA VAL A 33 -1.41 -3.49 -25.06
C VAL A 33 -0.19 -2.81 -25.64
N VAL A 34 0.89 -3.58 -25.77
CA VAL A 34 2.08 -3.18 -26.51
C VAL A 34 2.18 -3.97 -27.80
N ALA A 35 2.65 -3.33 -28.86
CA ALA A 35 2.94 -3.91 -30.16
C ALA A 35 4.39 -3.59 -30.55
N TRP A 36 5.11 -4.57 -31.10
CA TRP A 36 6.50 -4.40 -31.53
C TRP A 36 6.81 -5.25 -32.76
N VAL A 37 7.84 -4.83 -33.51
CA VAL A 37 8.32 -5.58 -34.67
C VAL A 37 9.20 -6.75 -34.21
N VAL A 38 9.08 -7.89 -34.89
CA VAL A 38 9.90 -9.10 -34.70
C VAL A 38 10.53 -9.56 -36.01
N ASP A 39 11.71 -10.19 -35.91
CA ASP A 39 12.33 -10.90 -37.03
C ASP A 39 11.67 -12.28 -37.20
N LEU A 40 11.26 -12.60 -38.42
CA LEU A 40 10.70 -13.90 -38.76
C LEU A 40 11.79 -14.90 -39.19
N GLU A 41 11.56 -16.19 -38.91
CA GLU A 41 12.38 -17.26 -39.47
C GLU A 41 12.33 -17.20 -41.00
N GLY A 42 13.49 -17.00 -41.65
CA GLY A 42 13.58 -16.83 -43.10
C GLY A 42 13.85 -15.39 -43.59
N GLY A 43 13.99 -14.42 -42.68
CA GLY A 43 14.48 -13.07 -43.01
C GLY A 43 13.41 -12.00 -43.26
N GLY A 44 12.13 -12.30 -42.95
CA GLY A 44 11.02 -11.35 -42.99
C GLY A 44 10.83 -10.56 -41.70
N LYS A 45 9.83 -9.66 -41.68
CA LYS A 45 9.41 -8.88 -40.50
C LYS A 45 7.96 -9.18 -40.13
N GLY A 46 7.69 -9.35 -38.85
CA GLY A 46 6.35 -9.56 -38.30
C GLY A 46 6.05 -8.58 -37.17
N ILE A 47 4.81 -8.62 -36.66
CA ILE A 47 4.39 -7.84 -35.49
C ILE A 47 3.86 -8.79 -34.43
N SER A 48 4.36 -8.61 -33.21
CA SER A 48 3.86 -9.28 -32.02
C SER A 48 3.21 -8.27 -31.10
N MET A 49 2.26 -8.73 -30.28
CA MET A 49 1.62 -7.94 -29.24
C MET A 49 1.53 -8.71 -27.92
N GLN A 50 1.44 -7.98 -26.81
CA GLN A 50 1.19 -8.53 -25.48
C GLN A 50 0.21 -7.62 -24.75
N ARG A 51 -0.83 -8.23 -24.20
CA ARG A 51 -1.77 -7.57 -23.28
C ARG A 51 -1.24 -7.69 -21.85
N TYR A 52 -1.40 -6.62 -21.09
CA TYR A 52 -1.10 -6.52 -19.67
C TYR A 52 -2.37 -6.12 -18.92
N ALA A 53 -2.51 -6.61 -17.68
CA ALA A 53 -3.50 -6.10 -16.74
C ALA A 53 -3.00 -4.78 -16.12
N ALA A 54 -3.87 -4.07 -15.41
CA ALA A 54 -3.52 -2.82 -14.72
C ALA A 54 -2.32 -2.98 -13.76
N ASP A 55 -2.12 -4.20 -13.24
CA ASP A 55 -1.02 -4.53 -12.33
C ASP A 55 0.32 -4.83 -13.00
N GLY A 56 0.41 -4.72 -14.33
CA GLY A 56 1.60 -5.07 -15.11
C GLY A 56 1.80 -6.56 -15.33
N SER A 57 0.91 -7.42 -14.85
CA SER A 57 0.96 -8.84 -15.17
C SER A 57 0.54 -9.11 -16.61
N ARG A 58 1.17 -10.10 -17.25
CA ARG A 58 0.84 -10.51 -18.62
C ARG A 58 -0.51 -11.21 -18.66
N VAL A 59 -1.40 -10.78 -19.54
CA VAL A 59 -2.68 -11.44 -19.82
C VAL A 59 -2.57 -12.24 -21.11
N GLY A 60 -2.70 -13.55 -21.00
CA GLY A 60 -2.54 -14.46 -22.14
C GLY A 60 -1.09 -14.55 -22.66
N GLY A 61 -0.92 -15.27 -23.76
CA GLY A 61 0.36 -15.38 -24.47
C GLY A 61 0.60 -14.20 -25.42
N VAL A 62 1.80 -14.17 -26.01
CA VAL A 62 2.12 -13.25 -27.11
C VAL A 62 1.18 -13.51 -28.29
N ILE A 63 0.61 -12.44 -28.83
CA ILE A 63 -0.28 -12.45 -29.98
C ILE A 63 0.55 -12.13 -31.21
N GLU A 64 0.71 -13.10 -32.10
CA GLU A 64 1.43 -12.90 -33.36
C GLU A 64 0.46 -12.47 -34.47
N LEU A 65 0.81 -11.42 -35.20
CA LEU A 65 0.15 -11.10 -36.46
C LEU A 65 0.44 -12.24 -37.46
N ALA A 66 -0.59 -12.66 -38.20
CA ALA A 66 -0.63 -13.92 -38.95
C ALA A 66 0.67 -14.30 -39.69
N SER A 67 1.03 -15.59 -39.62
CA SER A 67 2.28 -16.17 -40.13
C SER A 67 2.40 -16.22 -41.67
N ASP A 68 1.40 -15.72 -42.39
CA ASP A 68 1.34 -15.65 -43.85
C ASP A 68 1.88 -14.33 -44.43
N MET A 69 2.27 -13.38 -43.57
CA MET A 69 2.87 -12.11 -43.94
C MET A 69 4.39 -12.24 -44.10
N THR A 70 4.96 -11.77 -45.22
CA THR A 70 6.42 -11.73 -45.43
C THR A 70 7.08 -10.49 -44.84
N TYR A 71 6.34 -9.39 -44.71
CA TYR A 71 6.85 -8.12 -44.19
C TYR A 71 5.75 -7.29 -43.53
N ALA A 72 5.87 -7.02 -42.23
CA ALA A 72 5.00 -6.14 -41.45
C ALA A 72 5.81 -5.30 -40.46
N VAL A 73 5.71 -3.97 -40.53
CA VAL A 73 6.52 -3.03 -39.74
C VAL A 73 5.74 -1.80 -39.24
N ALA A 74 6.39 -1.02 -38.38
CA ALA A 74 5.91 0.26 -37.86
C ALA A 74 4.50 0.20 -37.22
N PRO A 75 4.23 -0.72 -36.28
CA PRO A 75 2.90 -0.85 -35.68
C PRO A 75 2.41 0.47 -35.07
N ARG A 76 1.11 0.76 -35.18
CA ARG A 76 0.41 1.71 -34.31
C ARG A 76 -0.85 1.05 -33.77
N VAL A 77 -1.09 1.20 -32.48
CA VAL A 77 -2.23 0.60 -31.79
C VAL A 77 -3.04 1.68 -31.08
N THR A 78 -4.37 1.59 -31.16
CA THR A 78 -5.29 2.36 -30.33
C THR A 78 -6.30 1.42 -29.68
N ALA A 79 -6.64 1.66 -28.43
CA ALA A 79 -7.72 0.96 -27.75
C ALA A 79 -9.09 1.41 -28.29
N LEU A 80 -10.08 0.57 -28.06
CA LEU A 80 -11.49 0.82 -28.35
C LEU A 80 -12.28 0.86 -27.04
N GLU A 81 -13.44 1.53 -27.06
CA GLU A 81 -14.33 1.64 -25.89
C GLU A 81 -14.87 0.29 -25.39
N ASP A 82 -14.94 -0.72 -26.27
CA ASP A 82 -15.38 -2.08 -25.91
C ASP A 82 -14.29 -2.92 -25.21
N GLY A 83 -13.15 -2.31 -24.91
CA GLY A 83 -11.98 -2.97 -24.31
C GLY A 83 -11.09 -3.70 -25.32
N GLY A 84 -11.49 -3.76 -26.59
CA GLY A 84 -10.66 -4.24 -27.70
C GLY A 84 -9.65 -3.20 -28.17
N TRP A 85 -8.97 -3.49 -29.28
CA TRP A 85 -8.02 -2.56 -29.90
C TRP A 85 -7.94 -2.75 -31.42
N VAL A 86 -7.43 -1.72 -32.10
CA VAL A 86 -7.11 -1.77 -33.52
C VAL A 86 -5.60 -1.58 -33.68
N LEU A 87 -4.99 -2.50 -34.42
CA LEU A 87 -3.60 -2.42 -34.85
C LEU A 87 -3.58 -1.99 -36.31
N ASN A 88 -2.78 -0.99 -36.66
CA ASN A 88 -2.35 -0.74 -38.03
C ASN A 88 -0.86 -1.06 -38.21
N TRP A 89 -0.47 -1.38 -39.44
CA TRP A 89 0.93 -1.64 -39.80
C TRP A 89 1.18 -1.30 -41.27
N LEU A 90 2.45 -1.21 -41.65
CA LEU A 90 2.87 -1.19 -43.05
C LEU A 90 3.22 -2.61 -43.47
N GLY A 91 2.70 -3.08 -44.61
CA GLY A 91 3.05 -4.39 -45.16
C GLY A 91 3.19 -4.37 -46.68
N ASP A 92 3.91 -5.35 -47.23
CA ASP A 92 4.10 -5.50 -48.68
C ASP A 92 2.84 -6.10 -49.35
N ASP A 93 2.49 -5.59 -50.53
CA ASP A 93 1.83 -6.39 -51.57
C ASP A 93 2.89 -7.23 -52.31
N THR A 94 2.44 -8.29 -52.96
CA THR A 94 3.12 -9.25 -53.82
C THR A 94 4.07 -8.68 -54.89
N ASP A 95 4.23 -7.36 -55.02
CA ASP A 95 5.08 -6.69 -56.01
C ASP A 95 6.22 -5.81 -55.45
N PHE A 96 6.41 -5.71 -54.13
CA PHE A 96 7.62 -5.16 -53.46
C PHE A 96 7.99 -3.69 -53.78
N GLU A 97 7.10 -2.85 -54.32
CA GLU A 97 7.43 -1.45 -54.66
C GLU A 97 6.69 -0.36 -53.83
N SER A 98 5.62 -0.68 -53.08
CA SER A 98 4.99 0.26 -52.15
C SER A 98 4.33 -0.46 -50.97
N GLY A 99 4.68 -0.10 -49.73
CA GLY A 99 4.05 -0.67 -48.54
C GLY A 99 2.66 -0.07 -48.32
N ASP A 100 1.64 -0.92 -48.25
CA ASP A 100 0.26 -0.55 -47.93
C ASP A 100 0.04 -0.47 -46.42
N ILE A 101 -0.90 0.37 -46.01
CA ILE A 101 -1.39 0.41 -44.64
C ILE A 101 -2.49 -0.63 -44.50
N PHE A 102 -2.28 -1.59 -43.61
CA PHE A 102 -3.30 -2.52 -43.20
C PHE A 102 -3.73 -2.26 -41.77
N GLN A 103 -4.94 -2.67 -41.44
CA GLN A 103 -5.45 -2.67 -40.08
C GLN A 103 -6.16 -3.97 -39.72
N ARG A 104 -6.21 -4.26 -38.43
CA ARG A 104 -6.90 -5.41 -37.85
C ARG A 104 -7.43 -5.09 -36.46
N ARG A 105 -8.65 -5.53 -36.19
CA ARG A 105 -9.32 -5.36 -34.89
C ARG A 105 -9.20 -6.63 -34.04
N TYR A 106 -9.05 -6.40 -32.75
CA TYR A 106 -8.98 -7.41 -31.72
C TYR A 106 -10.05 -7.14 -30.65
N ASP A 107 -10.61 -8.21 -30.08
CA ASP A 107 -11.49 -8.12 -28.92
C ASP A 107 -10.68 -7.91 -27.63
N SER A 108 -11.36 -7.74 -26.49
CA SER A 108 -10.74 -7.46 -25.20
C SER A 108 -9.80 -8.54 -24.69
N ASN A 109 -9.86 -9.76 -25.24
CA ASN A 109 -8.99 -10.90 -24.90
C ASN A 109 -7.90 -11.14 -25.95
N GLY A 110 -7.80 -10.29 -26.97
CA GLY A 110 -6.85 -10.47 -28.08
C GLY A 110 -7.33 -11.45 -29.15
N GLY A 111 -8.60 -11.82 -29.14
CA GLY A 111 -9.23 -12.59 -30.21
C GLY A 111 -9.45 -11.72 -31.45
N LEU A 112 -9.41 -12.34 -32.64
CA LEU A 112 -9.56 -11.64 -33.90
C LEU A 112 -11.01 -11.25 -34.19
N VAL A 113 -11.24 -9.99 -34.56
CA VAL A 113 -12.56 -9.48 -34.99
C VAL A 113 -12.52 -9.16 -36.48
N GLY A 114 -13.13 -10.02 -37.29
CA GLY A 114 -13.17 -9.87 -38.75
C GLY A 114 -11.84 -10.19 -39.46
N SER A 115 -11.77 -9.82 -40.73
CA SER A 115 -10.58 -9.95 -41.57
C SER A 115 -9.77 -8.64 -41.59
N PRO A 116 -8.44 -8.69 -41.80
CA PRO A 116 -7.66 -7.50 -42.09
C PRO A 116 -8.23 -6.70 -43.27
N SER A 117 -8.09 -5.39 -43.23
CA SER A 117 -8.49 -4.49 -44.32
C SER A 117 -7.38 -3.49 -44.65
N GLN A 118 -7.20 -3.18 -45.93
CA GLN A 118 -6.32 -2.11 -46.38
C GLN A 118 -6.95 -0.74 -46.10
N VAL A 119 -6.14 0.20 -45.61
CA VAL A 119 -6.55 1.53 -45.17
C VAL A 119 -6.35 2.58 -46.24
N ASN A 120 -5.26 2.56 -46.99
CA ASN A 120 -5.07 3.42 -48.15
C ASN A 120 -5.64 2.73 -49.39
N THR A 121 -6.07 3.52 -50.37
CA THR A 121 -6.57 3.08 -51.67
C THR A 121 -5.99 3.90 -52.81
N PHE A 122 -5.40 5.06 -52.51
CA PHE A 122 -4.49 5.71 -53.45
C PHE A 122 -3.25 4.84 -53.68
N GLU A 123 -2.88 4.61 -54.94
CA GLU A 123 -1.64 3.94 -55.35
C GLU A 123 -0.48 4.94 -55.23
N THR A 124 0.21 4.93 -54.10
CA THR A 124 1.24 5.92 -53.77
C THR A 124 2.23 5.34 -52.77
N THR A 125 3.48 5.82 -52.82
CA THR A 125 4.47 5.49 -51.81
C THR A 125 4.12 6.15 -50.49
N ILE A 126 3.95 5.32 -49.45
CA ILE A 126 3.59 5.77 -48.10
C ILE A 126 4.84 5.96 -47.25
N SER A 127 4.86 7.02 -46.45
CA SER A 127 5.91 7.23 -45.44
C SER A 127 5.76 6.29 -44.23
N TYR A 128 6.88 6.00 -43.57
CA TYR A 128 6.89 5.16 -42.36
C TYR A 128 6.08 5.75 -41.20
N GLU A 129 5.95 7.08 -41.14
CA GLU A 129 5.28 7.78 -40.05
C GLU A 129 3.78 7.96 -40.28
N ARG A 130 3.02 7.50 -39.28
CA ARG A 130 1.56 7.40 -39.29
C ARG A 130 1.03 7.56 -37.87
N SER A 131 -0.23 7.94 -37.77
CA SER A 131 -0.91 8.10 -36.49
C SER A 131 -2.34 7.57 -36.57
N ILE A 132 -2.86 7.15 -35.42
CA ILE A 132 -4.20 6.60 -35.26
C ILE A 132 -4.78 7.15 -33.95
N ALA A 133 -6.05 7.53 -33.95
CA ALA A 133 -6.74 7.98 -32.75
C ALA A 133 -8.16 7.40 -32.70
N LEU A 134 -8.55 6.87 -31.53
CA LEU A 134 -9.93 6.57 -31.18
C LEU A 134 -10.72 7.88 -31.05
N LEU A 135 -11.92 7.92 -31.62
CA LEU A 135 -12.87 9.02 -31.51
C LEU A 135 -13.95 8.69 -30.49
N SER A 136 -14.60 9.72 -29.94
CA SER A 136 -15.64 9.58 -28.90
C SER A 136 -16.94 8.90 -29.37
N ASP A 137 -17.06 8.58 -30.65
CA ASP A 137 -18.18 7.80 -31.20
C ASP A 137 -17.85 6.30 -31.34
N GLY A 138 -16.71 5.87 -30.77
CA GLY A 138 -16.16 4.54 -30.86
C GLY A 138 -15.46 4.23 -32.19
N GLY A 139 -15.52 5.13 -33.18
CA GLY A 139 -14.78 5.05 -34.43
C GLY A 139 -13.32 5.46 -34.27
N TRP A 140 -12.55 5.43 -35.35
CA TRP A 140 -11.16 5.89 -35.33
C TRP A 140 -10.77 6.56 -36.64
N VAL A 141 -9.73 7.37 -36.59
CA VAL A 141 -9.12 8.01 -37.75
C VAL A 141 -7.67 7.56 -37.89
N VAL A 142 -7.24 7.28 -39.11
CA VAL A 142 -5.86 6.98 -39.45
C VAL A 142 -5.33 8.08 -40.34
N THR A 143 -4.13 8.60 -40.03
CA THR A 143 -3.45 9.62 -40.82
C THR A 143 -2.07 9.14 -41.27
N TRP A 144 -1.68 9.47 -42.50
CA TRP A 144 -0.38 9.12 -43.08
C TRP A 144 0.08 10.18 -44.08
N SER A 145 1.36 10.12 -44.43
CA SER A 145 1.94 10.92 -45.51
C SER A 145 2.06 10.02 -46.74
N GLY A 146 1.63 10.49 -47.92
CA GLY A 146 1.75 9.75 -49.17
C GLY A 146 2.21 10.63 -50.33
N PHE A 147 3.06 10.05 -51.17
CA PHE A 147 3.71 10.72 -52.29
C PHE A 147 2.76 11.09 -53.44
N ASP A 148 2.92 12.28 -54.00
CA ASP A 148 2.25 12.85 -55.18
C ASP A 148 0.71 12.93 -55.07
N ILE A 149 0.21 12.96 -53.83
CA ILE A 149 -1.23 13.06 -53.56
C ILE A 149 -1.71 14.51 -53.71
N ASP A 150 -0.82 15.49 -53.50
CA ASP A 150 -1.12 16.91 -53.52
C ASP A 150 -0.42 17.69 -54.66
N LEU A 151 0.15 16.96 -55.63
CA LEU A 151 0.81 17.46 -56.85
C LEU A 151 2.19 18.12 -56.65
N ASP A 152 2.75 18.17 -55.43
CA ASP A 152 4.10 18.68 -55.15
C ASP A 152 4.74 18.03 -53.89
N GLY A 153 5.16 16.76 -54.01
CA GLY A 153 5.82 16.03 -52.93
C GLY A 153 4.87 15.13 -52.14
N ASN A 154 5.10 14.95 -50.84
CA ASN A 154 4.22 14.18 -49.96
C ASN A 154 3.04 15.04 -49.49
N GLY A 155 1.82 14.50 -49.50
CA GLY A 155 0.64 15.11 -48.87
C GLY A 155 0.17 14.34 -47.64
N ILE A 156 -0.52 15.01 -46.72
CA ILE A 156 -1.13 14.38 -45.54
C ILE A 156 -2.52 13.89 -45.89
N VAL A 157 -2.81 12.61 -45.64
CA VAL A 157 -4.09 11.98 -45.92
C VAL A 157 -4.67 11.38 -44.65
N GLN A 158 -6.00 11.36 -44.58
CA GLN A 158 -6.72 10.67 -43.53
C GLN A 158 -7.82 9.74 -44.07
N ARG A 159 -8.19 8.76 -43.25
CA ARG A 159 -9.39 7.95 -43.44
C ARG A 159 -10.05 7.63 -42.10
N ARG A 160 -11.37 7.82 -42.04
CA ARG A 160 -12.19 7.56 -40.85
C ARG A 160 -12.90 6.22 -40.95
N TYR A 161 -13.06 5.58 -39.80
CA TYR A 161 -13.78 4.33 -39.60
C TYR A 161 -14.85 4.49 -38.52
N ALA A 162 -15.96 3.78 -38.68
CA ALA A 162 -16.98 3.63 -37.65
C ALA A 162 -16.52 2.59 -36.62
N ALA A 163 -17.23 2.51 -35.49
CA ALA A 163 -16.90 1.59 -34.40
C ALA A 163 -16.91 0.10 -34.79
N ASP A 164 -17.55 -0.28 -35.90
CA ASP A 164 -17.54 -1.65 -36.43
C ASP A 164 -16.35 -1.93 -37.38
N GLY A 165 -15.53 -0.92 -37.68
CA GLY A 165 -14.41 -0.98 -38.61
C GLY A 165 -14.78 -0.73 -40.07
N THR A 166 -16.01 -0.30 -40.36
CA THR A 166 -16.39 0.10 -41.72
C THR A 166 -15.90 1.53 -42.04
N PRO A 167 -15.38 1.80 -43.25
CA PRO A 167 -14.97 3.15 -43.64
C PRO A 167 -16.14 4.14 -43.65
N VAL A 168 -15.94 5.33 -43.07
CA VAL A 168 -16.89 6.45 -43.10
C VAL A 168 -16.45 7.42 -44.19
N GLY A 169 -16.95 7.21 -45.41
CA GLY A 169 -16.53 7.99 -46.58
C GLY A 169 -15.25 7.48 -47.23
N GLY A 170 -14.62 8.33 -48.04
CA GLY A 170 -13.35 8.05 -48.74
C GLY A 170 -12.13 8.65 -48.05
N GLU A 171 -10.98 8.52 -48.70
CA GLU A 171 -9.74 9.20 -48.31
C GLU A 171 -9.84 10.71 -48.57
N ILE A 172 -9.29 11.50 -47.64
CA ILE A 172 -9.33 12.96 -47.70
C ILE A 172 -7.92 13.49 -47.47
N VAL A 173 -7.46 14.37 -48.36
CA VAL A 173 -6.23 15.15 -48.18
C VAL A 173 -6.46 16.22 -47.12
N VAL A 174 -5.60 16.27 -46.11
CA VAL A 174 -5.71 17.13 -44.93
C VAL A 174 -5.13 18.51 -45.19
N ASN A 175 -3.94 18.58 -45.78
CA ASN A 175 -3.27 19.85 -46.06
C ASN A 175 -3.95 20.58 -47.23
N THR A 176 -3.96 21.91 -47.13
CA THR A 176 -4.46 22.83 -48.15
C THR A 176 -3.35 23.76 -48.69
N TYR A 177 -2.22 23.84 -47.98
CA TYR A 177 -1.00 24.53 -48.39
C TYR A 177 -0.03 23.55 -49.07
N HIS A 178 0.66 24.02 -50.12
CA HIS A 178 1.30 23.17 -51.15
C HIS A 178 2.74 23.51 -51.59
N PRO A 179 3.58 24.32 -50.92
CA PRO A 179 4.99 24.32 -51.27
C PRO A 179 5.69 23.11 -50.64
N GLY A 180 6.06 22.12 -51.45
CA GLY A 180 6.87 20.97 -51.02
C GLY A 180 6.18 19.96 -50.09
N SER A 181 6.96 18.96 -49.68
CA SER A 181 6.49 17.81 -48.93
C SER A 181 5.81 18.16 -47.60
N GLN A 182 4.93 17.28 -47.17
CA GLN A 182 4.23 17.30 -45.89
C GLN A 182 4.42 15.91 -45.26
N ASP A 183 4.97 15.86 -44.06
CA ASP A 183 5.42 14.61 -43.43
C ASP A 183 5.05 14.52 -41.94
N THR A 184 5.14 13.31 -41.38
CA THR A 184 5.04 13.03 -39.93
C THR A 184 3.72 13.47 -39.27
N PRO A 185 2.54 13.06 -39.80
CA PRO A 185 1.28 13.46 -39.21
C PRO A 185 1.05 12.80 -37.85
N SER A 186 0.50 13.59 -36.93
CA SER A 186 -0.01 13.18 -35.61
C SER A 186 -1.48 13.54 -35.53
N VAL A 187 -2.32 12.56 -35.18
CA VAL A 187 -3.76 12.78 -34.96
C VAL A 187 -4.12 12.54 -33.50
N THR A 188 -5.02 13.38 -32.97
CA THR A 188 -5.56 13.24 -31.63
C THR A 188 -7.05 13.60 -31.62
N ALA A 189 -7.83 12.87 -30.80
CA ALA A 189 -9.22 13.20 -30.58
C ALA A 189 -9.36 14.39 -29.62
N LEU A 190 -10.48 15.09 -29.73
CA LEU A 190 -10.85 16.23 -28.89
C LEU A 190 -12.14 15.91 -28.12
N GLU A 191 -12.32 16.55 -26.97
CA GLU A 191 -13.48 16.35 -26.08
C GLU A 191 -14.83 16.69 -26.73
N ASP A 192 -14.84 17.52 -27.76
CA ASP A 192 -16.05 17.85 -28.52
C ASP A 192 -16.44 16.78 -29.57
N GLY A 193 -15.71 15.65 -29.57
CA GLY A 193 -15.83 14.55 -30.51
C GLY A 193 -15.16 14.80 -31.86
N GLY A 194 -14.55 15.97 -32.06
CA GLY A 194 -13.70 16.27 -33.20
C GLY A 194 -12.31 15.64 -33.09
N TRP A 195 -11.45 15.99 -34.04
CA TRP A 195 -10.04 15.61 -34.00
C TRP A 195 -9.15 16.70 -34.61
N LEU A 196 -7.88 16.67 -34.22
CA LEU A 196 -6.83 17.55 -34.73
C LEU A 196 -5.77 16.69 -35.43
N VAL A 197 -5.33 17.15 -36.61
CA VAL A 197 -4.17 16.60 -37.29
C VAL A 197 -3.07 17.67 -37.29
N ALA A 198 -1.88 17.35 -36.79
CA ALA A 198 -0.69 18.20 -36.85
C ALA A 198 0.42 17.50 -37.64
N TRP A 199 1.23 18.24 -38.39
CA TRP A 199 2.27 17.67 -39.26
C TRP A 199 3.41 18.65 -39.51
N THR A 200 4.50 18.12 -40.09
CA THR A 200 5.64 18.89 -40.58
C THR A 200 5.40 19.29 -42.03
N ALA A 201 5.51 20.58 -42.34
CA ALA A 201 5.40 21.13 -43.69
C ALA A 201 6.74 21.70 -44.13
N PHE A 202 7.20 21.37 -45.33
CA PHE A 202 8.34 22.06 -45.94
C PHE A 202 7.90 23.46 -46.43
N ASP A 203 8.75 24.47 -46.34
CA ASP A 203 8.49 25.82 -46.90
C ASP A 203 9.48 26.11 -48.03
N ASP A 204 8.95 26.60 -49.17
CA ASP A 204 9.73 26.90 -50.38
C ASP A 204 10.66 28.12 -50.24
N ARG A 205 10.56 28.85 -49.13
CA ARG A 205 11.25 30.12 -48.93
C ARG A 205 12.71 29.96 -48.47
N ALA A 206 13.12 28.78 -48.00
CA ALA A 206 14.47 28.60 -47.44
C ALA A 206 14.97 27.14 -47.26
N ASP A 207 14.34 26.11 -47.83
CA ASP A 207 14.60 24.69 -47.48
C ASP A 207 14.39 24.42 -45.96
N ASP A 208 13.50 25.19 -45.32
CA ASP A 208 13.14 25.06 -43.91
C ASP A 208 11.80 24.30 -43.77
N THR A 209 11.50 23.85 -42.55
CA THR A 209 10.24 23.18 -42.21
C THR A 209 9.54 23.87 -41.04
N ASP A 210 8.22 23.88 -41.08
CA ASP A 210 7.32 24.46 -40.08
C ASP A 210 6.30 23.39 -39.63
N ILE A 211 5.64 23.61 -38.50
CA ILE A 211 4.57 22.74 -38.00
C ILE A 211 3.22 23.35 -38.30
N TYR A 212 2.34 22.58 -38.95
CA TYR A 212 0.98 22.97 -39.26
C TYR A 212 -0.04 22.06 -38.58
N MET A 213 -1.27 22.56 -38.47
CA MET A 213 -2.39 21.79 -37.96
C MET A 213 -3.71 22.12 -38.66
N GLN A 214 -4.63 21.16 -38.65
CA GLN A 214 -6.00 21.29 -39.12
C GLN A 214 -6.97 20.54 -38.20
N ARG A 215 -8.07 21.21 -37.82
CA ARG A 215 -9.12 20.64 -36.98
C ARG A 215 -10.33 20.18 -37.81
N TYR A 216 -10.97 19.12 -37.33
CA TYR A 216 -12.21 18.56 -37.85
C TYR A 216 -13.24 18.46 -36.73
N ALA A 217 -14.50 18.74 -37.04
CA ALA A 217 -15.63 18.50 -36.17
C ALA A 217 -15.97 17.00 -36.12
N ALA A 218 -16.79 16.56 -35.17
CA ALA A 218 -17.18 15.15 -35.00
C ALA A 218 -17.83 14.50 -36.25
N ASN A 219 -18.40 15.30 -37.14
CA ASN A 219 -18.96 14.85 -38.42
C ASN A 219 -17.94 14.80 -39.57
N GLY A 220 -16.67 15.14 -39.33
CA GLY A 220 -15.60 15.19 -40.33
C GLY A 220 -15.54 16.47 -41.17
N VAL A 221 -16.30 17.51 -40.81
CA VAL A 221 -16.22 18.81 -41.49
C VAL A 221 -15.05 19.62 -40.94
N LEU A 222 -14.31 20.29 -41.82
CA LEU A 222 -13.21 21.20 -41.46
C LEU A 222 -13.68 22.31 -40.50
N VAL A 223 -12.90 22.57 -39.47
CA VAL A 223 -13.10 23.66 -38.52
C VAL A 223 -11.94 24.64 -38.64
N GLY A 224 -12.24 25.87 -39.07
CA GLY A 224 -11.21 26.88 -39.33
C GLY A 224 -10.37 26.59 -40.57
N SER A 225 -9.33 27.40 -40.77
CA SER A 225 -8.31 27.17 -41.80
C SER A 225 -7.10 26.45 -41.21
N GLU A 226 -6.30 25.88 -42.09
CA GLU A 226 -4.98 25.39 -41.76
C GLU A 226 -4.17 26.49 -41.05
N THR A 227 -3.49 26.12 -39.96
CA THR A 227 -2.82 27.07 -39.07
C THR A 227 -1.40 26.59 -38.76
N ARG A 228 -0.42 27.47 -38.93
CA ARG A 228 0.94 27.20 -38.46
C ARG A 228 1.00 27.29 -36.94
N VAL A 229 1.54 26.25 -36.32
CA VAL A 229 1.68 26.10 -34.88
C VAL A 229 2.85 26.93 -34.36
N ASN A 230 4.01 26.83 -35.00
CA ASN A 230 5.21 27.52 -34.55
C ASN A 230 5.23 29.00 -34.98
N THR A 231 5.82 29.84 -34.15
CA THR A 231 6.06 31.27 -34.40
C THR A 231 7.45 31.50 -34.98
N ALA A 232 8.44 30.68 -34.60
CA ALA A 232 9.81 30.75 -35.10
C ALA A 232 9.89 30.13 -36.51
N THR A 233 10.19 30.94 -37.52
CA THR A 233 10.24 30.52 -38.94
C THR A 233 11.66 30.35 -39.48
N VAL A 234 12.66 30.35 -38.60
CA VAL A 234 14.06 30.22 -38.98
C VAL A 234 14.53 28.85 -38.52
N GLY A 235 14.93 28.03 -39.50
CA GLY A 235 15.39 26.68 -39.31
C GLY A 235 14.30 25.65 -39.05
N SER A 236 14.62 24.40 -39.38
CA SER A 236 13.69 23.28 -39.41
C SER A 236 12.99 23.01 -38.08
N GLN A 237 11.66 23.06 -38.12
CA GLN A 237 10.73 22.56 -37.11
C GLN A 237 10.13 21.25 -37.63
N VAL A 238 10.24 20.15 -36.87
CA VAL A 238 9.89 18.79 -37.34
C VAL A 238 9.28 17.94 -36.22
N ASP A 239 8.78 16.76 -36.58
CA ASP A 239 8.32 15.70 -35.67
C ASP A 239 7.21 16.15 -34.71
N ALA A 240 6.14 16.73 -35.25
CA ALA A 240 4.98 17.11 -34.45
C ALA A 240 4.34 15.90 -33.72
N ALA A 241 3.86 16.15 -32.51
CA ALA A 241 2.95 15.26 -31.80
C ALA A 241 1.88 16.09 -31.08
N ALA A 242 0.65 15.61 -31.03
CA ALA A 242 -0.46 16.32 -30.41
C ALA A 242 -1.25 15.44 -29.42
N THR A 243 -1.83 16.08 -28.40
CA THR A 243 -2.83 15.47 -27.51
C THR A 243 -3.99 16.44 -27.26
N GLY A 244 -5.23 15.95 -27.34
CA GLY A 244 -6.39 16.63 -26.76
C GLY A 244 -6.30 16.63 -25.23
N LEU A 245 -6.88 17.64 -24.59
CA LEU A 245 -6.97 17.79 -23.14
C LEU A 245 -8.43 17.72 -22.68
N GLU A 246 -8.66 17.28 -21.44
CA GLU A 246 -10.00 17.15 -20.83
C GLU A 246 -10.77 18.48 -20.72
N ASP A 247 -10.09 19.62 -20.80
CA ASP A 247 -10.72 20.95 -20.83
C ASP A 247 -11.20 21.38 -22.22
N GLY A 248 -11.08 20.48 -23.21
CA GLY A 248 -11.41 20.68 -24.62
C GLY A 248 -10.32 21.37 -25.44
N GLY A 249 -9.23 21.83 -24.81
CA GLY A 249 -8.05 22.34 -25.48
C GLY A 249 -7.16 21.22 -26.05
N TRP A 250 -5.99 21.61 -26.55
CA TRP A 250 -4.98 20.66 -27.01
C TRP A 250 -3.57 21.22 -26.87
N VAL A 251 -2.58 20.34 -26.94
CA VAL A 251 -1.17 20.70 -26.96
C VAL A 251 -0.53 20.09 -28.19
N VAL A 252 0.26 20.89 -28.91
CA VAL A 252 1.15 20.41 -29.96
C VAL A 252 2.59 20.59 -29.48
N VAL A 253 3.39 19.53 -29.61
CA VAL A 253 4.83 19.51 -29.33
C VAL A 253 5.60 19.22 -30.60
N TRP A 254 6.82 19.76 -30.71
CA TRP A 254 7.68 19.54 -31.87
C TRP A 254 9.16 19.72 -31.53
N GLN A 255 10.02 19.28 -32.44
CA GLN A 255 11.45 19.56 -32.40
C GLN A 255 11.73 20.85 -33.20
N GLY A 256 12.44 21.80 -32.61
CA GLY A 256 12.81 23.06 -33.26
C GLY A 256 14.27 23.42 -32.99
N LEU A 257 14.85 24.37 -33.74
CA LEU A 257 16.20 24.86 -33.44
C LEU A 257 16.29 25.49 -32.04
N ASP A 258 17.40 25.26 -31.35
CA ASP A 258 17.79 25.99 -30.15
C ASP A 258 19.21 26.57 -30.30
N SER A 259 19.78 27.15 -29.24
CA SER A 259 21.11 27.76 -29.31
C SER A 259 22.27 26.78 -29.55
N ASN A 260 22.05 25.46 -29.45
CA ASN A 260 23.09 24.43 -29.47
C ASN A 260 22.81 23.22 -30.38
N GLN A 261 21.63 23.16 -31.01
CA GLN A 261 21.22 22.37 -32.19
C GLN A 261 19.68 22.39 -32.24
N HIS A 262 19.04 21.45 -31.53
CA HIS A 262 17.59 21.29 -31.49
C HIS A 262 17.11 21.13 -30.06
N GLY A 263 15.99 21.78 -29.75
CA GLY A 263 15.20 21.64 -28.53
C GLY A 263 13.80 21.09 -28.82
N VAL A 264 13.07 20.76 -27.77
CA VAL A 264 11.66 20.38 -27.84
C VAL A 264 10.82 21.56 -27.37
N TYR A 265 9.81 21.92 -28.15
CA TYR A 265 8.92 23.05 -27.87
C TYR A 265 7.47 22.57 -27.81
N LEU A 266 6.63 23.36 -27.16
CA LEU A 266 5.19 23.15 -27.11
C LEU A 266 4.40 24.45 -27.26
N GLN A 267 3.17 24.32 -27.75
CA GLN A 267 2.15 25.35 -27.74
C GLN A 267 0.83 24.73 -27.31
N ARG A 268 0.19 25.35 -26.30
CA ARG A 268 -1.15 24.99 -25.82
C ARG A 268 -2.20 25.84 -26.52
N TYR A 269 -3.35 25.26 -26.79
CA TYR A 269 -4.52 25.92 -27.36
C TYR A 269 -5.73 25.69 -26.45
N ASP A 270 -6.67 26.62 -26.45
CA ASP A 270 -7.98 26.42 -25.82
C ASP A 270 -8.95 25.69 -26.76
N ALA A 271 -10.17 25.41 -26.29
CA ALA A 271 -11.19 24.70 -27.07
C ALA A 271 -11.66 25.46 -28.34
N ASN A 272 -11.41 26.77 -28.42
CA ASN A 272 -11.71 27.58 -29.60
C ASN A 272 -10.57 27.53 -30.65
N GLY A 273 -9.39 27.04 -30.25
CA GLY A 273 -8.19 27.04 -31.07
C GLY A 273 -7.36 28.30 -30.94
N ASP A 274 -7.59 29.10 -29.90
CA ASP A 274 -6.73 30.25 -29.59
C ASP A 274 -5.50 29.80 -28.77
N PRO A 275 -4.29 30.30 -29.07
CA PRO A 275 -3.09 29.93 -28.32
C PRO A 275 -3.16 30.43 -26.87
N VAL A 276 -2.90 29.54 -25.92
CA VAL A 276 -2.85 29.82 -24.49
C VAL A 276 -1.41 30.07 -24.07
N GLY A 277 -1.05 31.34 -23.88
CA GLY A 277 0.33 31.74 -23.63
C GLY A 277 1.18 31.69 -24.91
N GLY A 278 2.49 31.89 -24.75
CA GLY A 278 3.45 31.73 -25.85
C GLY A 278 4.06 30.33 -25.88
N GLU A 279 4.91 30.10 -26.88
CA GLU A 279 5.66 28.85 -27.02
C GLU A 279 6.56 28.61 -25.80
N VAL A 280 6.60 27.36 -25.36
CA VAL A 280 7.37 26.94 -24.19
C VAL A 280 8.40 25.91 -24.62
N ALA A 281 9.68 26.17 -24.32
CA ALA A 281 10.70 25.13 -24.39
C ALA A 281 10.40 24.06 -23.34
N VAL A 282 10.29 22.80 -23.76
CA VAL A 282 9.99 21.62 -22.94
C VAL A 282 11.24 21.09 -22.24
N ASN A 283 12.38 21.07 -22.92
CA ASN A 283 13.65 20.73 -22.30
C ASN A 283 14.24 21.93 -21.54
N THR A 284 14.87 21.66 -20.40
CA THR A 284 15.84 22.55 -19.74
C THR A 284 17.28 22.17 -20.08
N THR A 285 17.52 20.92 -20.49
CA THR A 285 18.83 20.48 -20.98
C THR A 285 19.07 20.99 -22.39
N THR A 286 20.09 21.84 -22.58
CA THR A 286 20.43 22.47 -23.87
C THR A 286 21.73 21.94 -24.49
N SER A 287 22.31 20.87 -23.94
CA SER A 287 23.53 20.24 -24.48
C SER A 287 23.15 19.17 -25.50
N GLY A 288 23.75 19.19 -26.70
CA GLY A 288 23.38 18.24 -27.76
C GLY A 288 21.95 18.44 -28.30
N ALA A 289 21.55 17.61 -29.25
CA ALA A 289 20.21 17.67 -29.83
C ALA A 289 19.17 16.99 -28.92
N GLN A 290 17.99 17.59 -28.85
CA GLN A 290 16.78 17.04 -28.25
C GLN A 290 15.74 16.86 -29.34
N GLY A 291 15.09 15.69 -29.41
CA GLY A 291 14.26 15.36 -30.56
C GLY A 291 13.29 14.21 -30.39
N SER A 292 12.51 13.98 -31.44
CA SER A 292 11.46 12.94 -31.52
C SER A 292 10.49 12.96 -30.33
N PRO A 293 9.79 14.08 -30.07
CA PRO A 293 8.92 14.19 -28.93
C PRO A 293 7.64 13.36 -29.07
N ALA A 294 7.17 12.83 -27.96
CA ALA A 294 5.86 12.19 -27.81
C ALA A 294 5.13 12.80 -26.61
N ILE A 295 3.81 12.90 -26.68
CA ILE A 295 2.98 13.55 -25.67
C ILE A 295 1.74 12.72 -25.37
N VAL A 296 1.28 12.76 -24.11
CA VAL A 296 -0.04 12.26 -23.73
C VAL A 296 -0.68 13.14 -22.65
N ALA A 297 -1.99 13.34 -22.73
CA ALA A 297 -2.80 13.92 -21.66
C ALA A 297 -3.06 12.91 -20.55
N LEU A 298 -3.07 13.36 -19.31
CA LEU A 298 -3.29 12.54 -18.12
C LEU A 298 -4.68 12.77 -17.54
N ALA A 299 -5.19 11.80 -16.78
CA ALA A 299 -6.50 11.84 -16.13
C ALA A 299 -6.64 12.92 -15.03
N ASP A 300 -5.57 13.63 -14.68
CA ASP A 300 -5.62 14.80 -13.79
C ASP A 300 -5.67 16.14 -14.55
N GLY A 301 -5.95 16.07 -15.85
CA GLY A 301 -5.97 17.19 -16.79
C GLY A 301 -4.58 17.71 -17.20
N GLY A 302 -3.49 17.19 -16.62
CA GLY A 302 -2.13 17.49 -17.02
C GLY A 302 -1.69 16.76 -18.30
N PHE A 303 -0.41 16.85 -18.64
CA PHE A 303 0.18 16.09 -19.74
C PHE A 303 1.67 15.84 -19.52
N VAL A 304 2.21 14.83 -20.20
CA VAL A 304 3.63 14.48 -20.14
C VAL A 304 4.21 14.50 -21.53
N VAL A 305 5.39 15.09 -21.67
CA VAL A 305 6.18 15.06 -22.90
C VAL A 305 7.42 14.22 -22.66
N ALA A 306 7.68 13.24 -23.52
CA ALA A 306 8.89 12.42 -23.53
C ALA A 306 9.67 12.62 -24.83
N TRP A 307 11.00 12.64 -24.78
CA TRP A 307 11.86 12.89 -25.95
C TRP A 307 13.24 12.24 -25.81
N VAL A 308 13.92 12.10 -26.95
CA VAL A 308 15.29 11.57 -27.02
C VAL A 308 16.30 12.71 -26.84
N SER A 309 17.33 12.49 -26.02
CA SER A 309 18.34 13.47 -25.64
C SER A 309 19.78 12.99 -25.92
N GLN A 310 20.64 13.83 -26.50
CA GLN A 310 22.08 13.55 -26.68
C GLN A 310 22.98 14.23 -25.62
N GLY A 311 22.39 14.94 -24.65
CA GLY A 311 23.09 15.92 -23.81
C GLY A 311 23.64 15.44 -22.47
N LEU A 312 23.26 14.24 -22.04
CA LEU A 312 23.35 13.81 -20.63
C LEU A 312 24.49 12.81 -20.35
N GLY A 313 25.46 12.71 -21.25
CA GLY A 313 26.65 11.84 -21.09
C GLY A 313 26.53 10.44 -21.70
N GLY A 314 25.33 10.03 -22.15
CA GLY A 314 25.09 8.85 -22.98
C GLY A 314 24.94 9.18 -24.47
N ILE A 315 24.99 8.16 -25.35
CA ILE A 315 24.93 8.34 -26.82
C ILE A 315 23.51 8.79 -27.26
N PHE A 316 22.45 8.36 -26.54
CA PHE A 316 21.05 8.80 -26.68
C PHE A 316 20.26 8.38 -25.42
N SER A 317 19.83 9.33 -24.60
CA SER A 317 18.99 9.15 -23.40
C SER A 317 17.51 9.36 -23.71
N LEU A 318 16.62 8.84 -22.88
CA LEU A 318 15.18 9.15 -22.92
C LEU A 318 14.82 9.98 -21.69
N VAL A 319 14.17 11.11 -21.92
CA VAL A 319 13.85 12.09 -20.87
C VAL A 319 12.37 12.45 -20.97
N GLN A 320 11.77 12.86 -19.85
CA GLN A 320 10.41 13.40 -19.83
C GLN A 320 10.28 14.63 -18.93
N GLN A 321 9.21 15.39 -19.17
CA GLN A 321 8.75 16.49 -18.33
C GLN A 321 7.23 16.43 -18.20
N ARG A 322 6.75 16.53 -16.96
CA ARG A 322 5.34 16.64 -16.64
C ARG A 322 4.90 18.11 -16.61
N PHE A 323 3.67 18.35 -17.06
CA PHE A 323 3.00 19.65 -17.00
C PHE A 323 1.62 19.46 -16.36
N ASN A 324 1.17 20.48 -15.62
CA ASN A 324 -0.19 20.54 -15.11
C ASN A 324 -1.18 21.00 -16.20
N ALA A 325 -2.48 20.99 -15.90
CA ALA A 325 -3.52 21.40 -16.83
C ALA A 325 -3.33 22.82 -17.41
N ALA A 326 -2.69 23.73 -16.65
CA ALA A 326 -2.39 25.09 -17.10
C ALA A 326 -1.14 25.18 -18.00
N GLY A 327 -0.47 24.07 -18.30
CA GLY A 327 0.76 24.04 -19.09
C GLY A 327 2.01 24.48 -18.32
N SER A 328 1.97 24.51 -16.99
CA SER A 328 3.15 24.80 -16.15
C SER A 328 3.85 23.50 -15.74
N ARG A 329 5.19 23.52 -15.69
CA ARG A 329 6.00 22.35 -15.30
C ARG A 329 5.65 21.86 -13.90
N VAL A 330 5.58 20.54 -13.75
CA VAL A 330 5.49 19.85 -12.46
C VAL A 330 6.79 19.08 -12.27
N GLY A 331 7.55 19.40 -11.22
CA GLY A 331 8.90 18.88 -11.03
C GLY A 331 9.89 19.34 -12.12
N GLY A 332 11.04 18.65 -12.19
CA GLY A 332 12.07 18.86 -13.22
C GLY A 332 12.10 17.77 -14.29
N GLU A 333 13.05 17.88 -15.22
CA GLU A 333 13.32 16.83 -16.21
C GLU A 333 13.67 15.51 -15.51
N THR A 334 13.01 14.44 -15.92
CA THR A 334 13.22 13.09 -15.40
C THR A 334 13.85 12.23 -16.48
N VAL A 335 15.05 11.70 -16.21
CA VAL A 335 15.70 10.73 -17.09
C VAL A 335 15.01 9.36 -16.92
N ILE A 336 14.41 8.86 -18.00
CA ILE A 336 13.79 7.54 -18.05
C ILE A 336 14.87 6.48 -18.19
N VAL A 337 15.78 6.65 -19.15
CA VAL A 337 16.99 5.85 -19.36
C VAL A 337 18.11 6.77 -19.86
N ASP A 338 19.35 6.52 -19.42
CA ASP A 338 20.48 7.43 -19.64
C ASP A 338 21.22 7.22 -20.98
N SER A 339 20.92 6.14 -21.72
CA SER A 339 21.67 5.78 -22.92
C SER A 339 20.93 4.75 -23.79
N ASN A 340 21.43 4.57 -25.02
CA ASN A 340 21.06 3.49 -25.92
C ASN A 340 19.61 3.49 -26.41
N VAL A 341 18.96 4.65 -26.52
CA VAL A 341 17.64 4.76 -27.19
C VAL A 341 17.84 4.82 -28.70
N SER A 342 17.03 4.08 -29.47
CA SER A 342 17.19 3.99 -30.94
C SER A 342 16.08 4.63 -31.77
N ASP A 343 14.94 5.00 -31.18
CA ASP A 343 13.79 5.54 -31.90
C ASP A 343 12.89 6.45 -31.06
N LYS A 344 11.86 7.01 -31.71
CA LYS A 344 10.82 7.82 -31.08
C LYS A 344 10.09 7.02 -29.99
N PRO A 345 9.95 7.53 -28.76
CA PRO A 345 9.20 6.84 -27.72
C PRO A 345 7.70 6.78 -28.06
N SER A 346 7.03 5.72 -27.60
CA SER A 346 5.57 5.65 -27.53
C SER A 346 5.16 5.90 -26.08
N ILE A 347 4.19 6.79 -25.86
CA ILE A 347 3.69 7.15 -24.54
C ILE A 347 2.16 6.99 -24.51
N VAL A 348 1.62 6.50 -23.40
CA VAL A 348 0.17 6.46 -23.19
C VAL A 348 -0.18 6.69 -21.73
N ALA A 349 -1.32 7.32 -21.48
CA ALA A 349 -1.88 7.45 -20.14
C ALA A 349 -2.58 6.16 -19.72
N THR A 350 -2.55 5.90 -18.42
CA THR A 350 -3.37 4.90 -17.74
C THR A 350 -4.26 5.61 -16.74
N GLU A 351 -5.24 4.90 -16.18
CA GLU A 351 -6.07 5.44 -15.09
C GLU A 351 -5.23 5.94 -13.89
N TYR A 352 -4.08 5.31 -13.66
CA TYR A 352 -3.21 5.55 -12.49
C TYR A 352 -1.93 6.31 -12.83
N GLY A 353 -1.72 6.72 -14.08
CA GLY A 353 -0.50 7.42 -14.49
C GLY A 353 -0.20 7.31 -15.99
N TRP A 354 1.01 6.88 -16.35
CA TRP A 354 1.39 6.71 -17.75
C TRP A 354 2.51 5.69 -17.95
N LEU A 355 2.62 5.21 -19.18
CA LEU A 355 3.66 4.29 -19.62
C LEU A 355 4.50 4.95 -20.72
N VAL A 356 5.81 4.75 -20.66
CA VAL A 356 6.72 5.14 -21.74
C VAL A 356 7.43 3.90 -22.26
N MET A 357 7.36 3.68 -23.57
CA MET A 357 7.95 2.54 -24.28
C MET A 357 8.95 3.03 -25.34
N TRP A 358 10.13 2.40 -25.40
CA TRP A 358 11.20 2.75 -26.33
C TRP A 358 11.92 1.50 -26.84
N ASN A 359 12.58 1.57 -28.00
CA ASN A 359 13.57 0.55 -28.35
C ASN A 359 14.96 0.92 -27.85
N ALA A 360 15.59 -0.08 -27.25
CA ALA A 360 16.97 -0.01 -26.82
C ALA A 360 17.90 -0.58 -27.91
N SER A 361 19.05 0.07 -28.11
CA SER A 361 20.07 -0.37 -29.06
C SER A 361 20.82 -1.60 -28.55
N SER A 362 21.63 -2.23 -29.41
CA SER A 362 22.37 -3.45 -29.08
C SER A 362 23.40 -3.30 -27.95
N SER A 363 23.80 -2.09 -27.62
CA SER A 363 24.70 -1.78 -26.50
C SER A 363 23.99 -1.52 -25.17
N ALA A 364 22.66 -1.60 -25.12
CA ALA A 364 21.89 -1.35 -23.91
C ALA A 364 22.07 -2.44 -22.84
N PRO A 365 22.22 -2.07 -21.55
CA PRO A 365 22.05 -3.00 -20.44
C PRO A 365 20.64 -3.62 -20.52
N GLY A 366 20.55 -4.95 -20.58
CA GLY A 366 19.28 -5.67 -20.79
C GLY A 366 19.07 -6.20 -22.21
N GLY A 367 19.84 -5.71 -23.20
CA GLY A 367 19.85 -6.17 -24.59
C GLY A 367 18.99 -5.31 -25.53
N GLN A 368 19.09 -5.57 -26.84
CA GLN A 368 18.36 -4.84 -27.87
C GLN A 368 16.84 -5.10 -27.81
N GLY A 369 16.04 -4.09 -28.16
CA GLY A 369 14.61 -4.22 -28.42
C GLY A 369 13.72 -3.43 -27.46
N PRO A 370 12.42 -3.74 -27.41
CA PRO A 370 11.43 -2.91 -26.74
C PRO A 370 11.54 -3.00 -25.21
N HIS A 371 11.56 -1.83 -24.59
CA HIS A 371 11.54 -1.64 -23.14
C HIS A 371 10.38 -0.72 -22.76
N ILE A 372 9.92 -0.85 -21.53
CA ILE A 372 8.81 -0.06 -20.99
C ILE A 372 9.10 0.34 -19.54
N ARG A 373 8.54 1.49 -19.15
CA ARG A 373 8.54 1.96 -17.76
C ARG A 373 7.19 2.58 -17.43
N HIS A 374 6.66 2.24 -16.26
CA HIS A 374 5.42 2.79 -15.72
C HIS A 374 5.73 3.95 -14.75
N TYR A 375 4.88 4.96 -14.74
CA TYR A 375 4.90 6.07 -13.82
C TYR A 375 3.52 6.22 -13.19
N ALA A 376 3.44 6.02 -11.89
CA ALA A 376 2.20 6.14 -11.14
C ALA A 376 2.05 7.56 -10.57
N LEU A 377 0.85 8.12 -10.64
CA LEU A 377 0.53 9.45 -10.13
C LEU A 377 0.37 9.43 -8.62
N ASP A 378 1.05 10.36 -7.95
CA ASP A 378 0.81 10.61 -6.53
C ASP A 378 -0.61 11.12 -6.32
N ARG A 379 -1.24 10.69 -5.21
CA ARG A 379 -2.59 11.12 -4.83
C ARG A 379 -2.53 12.08 -3.67
N VAL A 380 -3.25 13.19 -3.81
CA VAL A 380 -3.35 14.23 -2.79
C VAL A 380 -4.82 14.50 -2.53
N GLY A 381 -5.25 14.30 -1.28
CA GLY A 381 -6.57 14.61 -0.77
C GLY A 381 -6.79 16.10 -0.57
N THR A 382 -7.79 16.40 0.25
CA THR A 382 -8.27 17.71 0.62
C THR A 382 -7.98 17.98 2.09
N THR A 383 -8.51 19.06 2.67
CA THR A 383 -8.41 19.28 4.12
C THR A 383 -9.60 18.68 4.89
N GLY A 384 -10.39 17.81 4.25
CA GLY A 384 -11.48 17.05 4.86
C GLY A 384 -11.20 15.55 4.78
N ALA A 385 -12.08 14.73 5.34
CA ALA A 385 -11.91 13.28 5.31
C ALA A 385 -11.97 12.73 3.88
N ASP A 386 -10.91 12.03 3.49
CA ASP A 386 -10.71 11.47 2.16
C ASP A 386 -10.55 9.94 2.18
N THR A 387 -10.79 9.32 1.03
CA THR A 387 -10.43 7.91 0.79
C THR A 387 -9.54 7.86 -0.43
N LEU A 388 -8.25 7.61 -0.18
CA LEU A 388 -7.22 7.52 -1.20
C LEU A 388 -6.85 6.05 -1.39
N THR A 389 -7.21 5.50 -2.54
CA THR A 389 -6.77 4.17 -2.97
C THR A 389 -5.65 4.36 -4.01
N GLY A 390 -4.54 3.64 -3.93
CA GLY A 390 -3.41 3.62 -4.87
C GLY A 390 -3.64 2.65 -6.04
N SER A 391 -2.57 2.04 -6.52
CA SER A 391 -2.59 0.98 -7.53
C SER A 391 -1.63 -0.15 -7.14
N SER A 392 -1.21 -1.03 -8.05
CA SER A 392 -0.19 -2.03 -7.71
C SER A 392 1.25 -1.50 -7.81
N TRP A 393 1.40 -0.21 -8.10
CA TRP A 393 2.67 0.45 -8.36
C TRP A 393 3.05 1.30 -7.15
N ALA A 394 4.34 1.60 -7.00
CA ALA A 394 4.77 2.44 -5.89
C ALA A 394 4.28 3.89 -6.11
N GLU A 395 3.57 4.45 -5.12
CA GLU A 395 3.01 5.80 -5.14
C GLU A 395 3.22 6.57 -3.84
N THR A 396 2.98 7.88 -3.87
CA THR A 396 2.74 8.67 -2.66
C THR A 396 1.27 9.04 -2.52
N LEU A 397 0.65 8.69 -1.38
CA LEU A 397 -0.71 9.08 -1.00
C LEU A 397 -0.63 10.11 0.13
N LYS A 398 -1.30 11.26 -0.01
CA LYS A 398 -1.30 12.35 0.98
C LYS A 398 -2.73 12.77 1.34
N GLY A 399 -3.18 12.47 2.55
CA GLY A 399 -4.51 12.84 3.07
C GLY A 399 -4.63 14.35 3.31
N LEU A 400 -3.59 14.96 3.88
CA LEU A 400 -3.47 16.35 4.34
C LEU A 400 -4.17 16.59 5.68
N GLY A 401 -5.50 16.66 5.72
CA GLY A 401 -6.17 16.83 6.99
C GLY A 401 -7.61 16.35 6.91
N GLY A 402 -8.17 15.88 8.02
CA GLY A 402 -9.36 15.05 7.98
C GLY A 402 -9.05 13.71 8.64
N ASN A 403 -10.04 12.83 8.70
CA ASN A 403 -9.80 11.45 9.10
C ASN A 403 -9.78 10.61 7.83
N ASP A 404 -8.59 10.32 7.34
CA ASP A 404 -8.37 9.82 6.00
C ASP A 404 -8.16 8.31 6.00
N VAL A 405 -8.57 7.68 4.89
CA VAL A 405 -8.30 6.26 4.62
C VAL A 405 -7.33 6.17 3.45
N LEU A 406 -6.11 5.72 3.72
CA LEU A 406 -5.05 5.56 2.73
C LEU A 406 -4.79 4.08 2.50
N ASN A 407 -4.95 3.62 1.26
CA ASN A 407 -4.72 2.25 0.86
C ASN A 407 -3.90 2.23 -0.42
N GLY A 408 -2.59 2.01 -0.32
CA GLY A 408 -1.68 1.89 -1.45
C GLY A 408 -2.06 0.77 -2.41
N LEU A 409 -2.66 -0.32 -1.90
CA LEU A 409 -2.73 -1.62 -2.55
C LEU A 409 -1.30 -2.18 -2.70
N GLY A 410 -0.99 -2.82 -3.83
CA GLY A 410 0.36 -3.34 -4.06
C GLY A 410 1.36 -2.23 -4.35
N GLY A 411 2.62 -2.58 -4.61
CA GLY A 411 3.68 -1.56 -4.74
C GLY A 411 4.34 -1.28 -3.40
N ALA A 412 5.30 -0.36 -3.35
CA ALA A 412 5.99 0.02 -2.12
C ALA A 412 5.67 1.50 -1.88
N ASP A 413 4.60 1.74 -1.14
CA ASP A 413 3.93 3.04 -1.12
C ASP A 413 4.36 3.92 0.03
N ARG A 414 4.29 5.22 -0.19
CA ARG A 414 4.46 6.22 0.84
C ARG A 414 3.11 6.82 1.20
N MET A 415 2.64 6.61 2.42
CA MET A 415 1.36 7.13 2.88
C MET A 415 1.54 8.18 3.98
N GLU A 416 1.01 9.38 3.76
CA GLU A 416 1.03 10.54 4.65
C GLU A 416 -0.42 10.94 4.98
N GLY A 417 -0.91 10.70 6.20
CA GLY A 417 -2.30 11.01 6.56
C GLY A 417 -2.47 12.51 6.82
N GLY A 418 -1.63 13.06 7.69
CA GLY A 418 -1.55 14.50 7.90
C GLY A 418 -2.09 14.93 9.26
N THR A 419 -3.28 15.52 9.36
CA THR A 419 -3.90 15.86 10.65
C THR A 419 -5.29 15.27 10.76
N GLY A 420 -5.62 14.71 11.91
CA GLY A 420 -6.85 13.96 12.16
C GLY A 420 -6.49 12.51 12.47
N ASN A 421 -7.50 11.65 12.58
CA ASN A 421 -7.31 10.25 12.93
C ASN A 421 -7.38 9.42 11.65
N ASP A 422 -6.23 9.01 11.16
CA ASP A 422 -6.06 8.41 9.84
C ASP A 422 -5.92 6.89 9.94
N THR A 423 -6.23 6.20 8.83
CA THR A 423 -6.09 4.76 8.70
C THR A 423 -5.27 4.39 7.46
N TYR A 424 -4.16 3.70 7.66
CA TYR A 424 -3.29 3.19 6.61
C TYR A 424 -3.48 1.68 6.42
N TYR A 425 -3.60 1.23 5.18
CA TYR A 425 -3.51 -0.18 4.84
C TYR A 425 -2.10 -0.48 4.35
N VAL A 426 -1.41 -1.37 5.06
CA VAL A 426 -0.05 -1.80 4.73
C VAL A 426 -0.12 -3.27 4.30
N ASP A 427 0.09 -3.52 3.02
CA ASP A 427 0.07 -4.87 2.45
C ASP A 427 1.39 -5.27 1.78
N ASN A 428 2.31 -4.32 1.62
CA ASN A 428 3.66 -4.56 1.16
C ASN A 428 4.67 -4.20 2.24
N THR A 429 5.73 -5.01 2.39
CA THR A 429 6.83 -4.71 3.32
C THR A 429 7.65 -3.48 2.93
N GLY A 430 7.49 -2.98 1.71
CA GLY A 430 8.08 -1.75 1.22
C GLY A 430 7.27 -0.50 1.56
N ASP A 431 6.05 -0.64 2.10
CA ASP A 431 5.21 0.51 2.45
C ASP A 431 5.80 1.30 3.62
N VAL A 432 5.69 2.62 3.52
CA VAL A 432 6.17 3.60 4.47
C VAL A 432 5.02 4.50 4.89
N VAL A 433 4.62 4.37 6.15
CA VAL A 433 3.70 5.31 6.81
C VAL A 433 4.50 6.46 7.40
N VAL A 434 4.04 7.69 7.19
CA VAL A 434 4.66 8.89 7.74
C VAL A 434 3.63 9.74 8.45
N GLU A 435 3.88 9.98 9.74
CA GLU A 435 2.99 10.78 10.58
C GLU A 435 3.65 11.93 11.35
N GLY A 436 2.85 12.99 11.48
CA GLY A 436 3.22 14.23 12.15
C GLY A 436 3.09 14.13 13.66
N ALA A 437 3.84 14.95 14.40
CA ALA A 437 3.66 15.02 15.85
C ALA A 437 2.33 15.70 16.20
N ASN A 438 1.50 15.04 17.04
CA ASN A 438 0.16 15.50 17.41
C ASN A 438 -0.80 15.62 16.20
N ALA A 439 -0.64 14.76 15.20
CA ALA A 439 -1.50 14.66 14.03
C ALA A 439 -2.90 14.13 14.39
N GLY A 440 -2.98 13.11 15.23
CA GLY A 440 -4.21 12.57 15.77
C GLY A 440 -3.91 11.26 16.47
N ALA A 441 -4.86 10.34 16.47
CA ALA A 441 -4.67 8.96 16.90
C ALA A 441 -4.85 8.05 15.69
N ASP A 442 -3.73 7.55 15.19
CA ASP A 442 -3.66 6.96 13.86
C ASP A 442 -3.58 5.43 13.92
N THR A 443 -4.08 4.77 12.88
CA THR A 443 -4.19 3.31 12.83
C THR A 443 -3.53 2.73 11.58
N VAL A 444 -2.60 1.80 11.77
CA VAL A 444 -2.11 0.94 10.70
C VAL A 444 -2.85 -0.40 10.73
N ARG A 445 -3.43 -0.79 9.60
CA ARG A 445 -3.97 -2.12 9.35
C ARG A 445 -3.02 -2.88 8.43
N ALA A 446 -2.26 -3.83 8.98
CA ALA A 446 -1.20 -4.50 8.25
C ALA A 446 -1.58 -5.96 7.90
N SER A 447 -1.38 -6.38 6.65
CA SER A 447 -1.47 -7.81 6.25
C SER A 447 -0.09 -8.51 6.19
N VAL A 448 0.97 -7.73 6.39
CA VAL A 448 2.37 -8.16 6.50
C VAL A 448 2.95 -7.80 7.87
N SER A 449 4.11 -8.35 8.22
CA SER A 449 4.82 -7.92 9.43
C SER A 449 5.18 -6.44 9.34
N HIS A 450 4.90 -5.67 10.40
CA HIS A 450 5.05 -4.22 10.38
C HIS A 450 5.60 -3.65 11.70
N THR A 451 6.32 -2.53 11.58
CA THR A 451 6.81 -1.72 12.71
C THR A 451 6.23 -0.32 12.57
N LEU A 452 5.53 0.16 13.61
CA LEU A 452 4.92 1.49 13.58
C LEU A 452 5.97 2.58 13.38
N ALA A 453 5.67 3.50 12.47
CA ALA A 453 6.40 4.76 12.36
C ALA A 453 6.25 5.59 13.64
N ALA A 454 7.10 6.60 13.82
CA ALA A 454 6.94 7.55 14.91
C ALA A 454 5.57 8.25 14.84
N ASN A 455 4.98 8.55 15.99
CA ASN A 455 3.69 9.23 16.14
C ASN A 455 2.46 8.44 15.68
N VAL A 456 2.58 7.15 15.37
CA VAL A 456 1.41 6.28 15.14
C VAL A 456 1.11 5.50 16.41
N GLU A 457 -0.14 5.45 16.84
CA GLU A 457 -0.53 4.84 18.12
C GLU A 457 -1.09 3.42 17.98
N ASN A 458 -1.75 3.07 16.87
CA ASN A 458 -2.49 1.81 16.76
C ASN A 458 -1.99 0.93 15.62
N LEU A 459 -1.80 -0.37 15.90
CA LEU A 459 -1.46 -1.39 14.91
C LEU A 459 -2.41 -2.58 15.02
N VAL A 460 -3.08 -2.90 13.91
CA VAL A 460 -3.97 -4.06 13.80
C VAL A 460 -3.46 -4.98 12.70
N LEU A 461 -3.06 -6.20 13.07
CA LEU A 461 -2.73 -7.24 12.11
C LEU A 461 -4.02 -7.80 11.51
N THR A 462 -4.01 -8.00 10.19
CA THR A 462 -5.12 -8.54 9.41
C THR A 462 -4.74 -9.89 8.80
N GLY A 463 -5.71 -10.57 8.19
CA GLY A 463 -5.51 -11.91 7.66
C GLY A 463 -5.35 -12.97 8.75
N SER A 464 -4.64 -14.05 8.43
CA SER A 464 -4.43 -15.20 9.33
C SER A 464 -2.97 -15.67 9.37
N GLY A 465 -2.05 -14.84 8.91
CA GLY A 465 -0.63 -15.17 8.83
C GLY A 465 0.07 -15.07 10.18
N ASN A 466 1.12 -15.88 10.38
CA ASN A 466 2.02 -15.78 11.54
C ASN A 466 3.01 -14.62 11.33
N ILE A 467 2.51 -13.40 11.47
CA ILE A 467 3.26 -12.16 11.24
C ILE A 467 3.57 -11.43 12.55
N ALA A 468 4.48 -10.47 12.50
CA ALA A 468 4.93 -9.71 13.66
C ALA A 468 4.41 -8.26 13.63
N ALA A 469 4.09 -7.72 14.80
CA ALA A 469 3.77 -6.32 15.01
C ALA A 469 4.76 -5.73 16.02
N THR A 470 5.35 -4.60 15.68
CA THR A 470 6.23 -3.85 16.59
C THR A 470 5.72 -2.41 16.70
N GLY A 471 5.57 -1.93 17.93
CA GLY A 471 5.22 -0.55 18.25
C GLY A 471 6.38 0.42 18.07
N ASN A 472 6.28 1.57 18.71
CA ASN A 472 7.28 2.62 18.79
C ASN A 472 7.55 2.98 20.27
N THR A 473 7.93 4.22 20.58
CA THR A 473 8.29 4.62 21.96
C THR A 473 7.16 5.35 22.70
N ARG A 474 5.95 5.34 22.12
CA ARG A 474 4.74 5.93 22.67
C ARG A 474 3.81 4.79 23.10
N ASP A 475 2.82 5.12 23.91
CA ASP A 475 1.74 4.22 24.27
C ASP A 475 1.03 3.70 23.00
N ASN A 476 1.12 2.40 22.74
CA ASN A 476 0.57 1.76 21.57
C ASN A 476 -0.55 0.78 21.90
N VAL A 477 -1.52 0.67 20.99
CA VAL A 477 -2.51 -0.41 21.00
C VAL A 477 -2.22 -1.35 19.84
N ILE A 478 -1.76 -2.56 20.18
CA ILE A 478 -1.37 -3.58 19.21
C ILE A 478 -2.33 -4.77 19.30
N THR A 479 -3.03 -5.06 18.21
CA THR A 479 -3.93 -6.21 18.08
C THR A 479 -3.39 -7.16 17.01
N GLY A 480 -3.14 -8.41 17.39
CA GLY A 480 -2.79 -9.50 16.48
C GLY A 480 -3.99 -10.03 15.69
N ASN A 481 -3.73 -11.02 14.84
CA ASN A 481 -4.71 -11.66 14.01
C ASN A 481 -5.02 -13.08 14.54
N SER A 482 -5.55 -13.98 13.70
CA SER A 482 -5.85 -15.36 14.13
C SER A 482 -4.65 -16.31 14.08
N GLY A 483 -3.50 -15.85 13.58
CA GLY A 483 -2.25 -16.61 13.49
C GLY A 483 -1.43 -16.48 14.76
N ASN A 484 -0.31 -17.20 14.83
CA ASN A 484 0.63 -17.10 15.95
C ASN A 484 1.57 -15.90 15.72
N ASN A 485 1.28 -14.79 16.37
CA ASN A 485 1.96 -13.52 16.19
C ASN A 485 3.07 -13.29 17.23
N THR A 486 3.99 -12.40 16.89
CA THR A 486 4.92 -11.78 17.84
C THR A 486 4.60 -10.31 17.94
N LEU A 487 4.15 -9.86 19.10
CA LEU A 487 3.81 -8.47 19.40
C LEU A 487 4.88 -7.86 20.30
N ARG A 488 5.40 -6.70 19.92
CA ARG A 488 6.40 -5.94 20.69
C ARG A 488 5.92 -4.50 20.88
N GLY A 489 5.73 -4.03 22.11
CA GLY A 489 5.36 -2.64 22.41
C GLY A 489 6.54 -1.67 22.28
N LEU A 490 7.69 -2.10 22.80
CA LEU A 490 8.95 -1.36 22.98
C LEU A 490 8.94 -0.42 24.18
N GLY A 491 8.35 0.77 24.08
CA GLY A 491 8.34 1.70 25.19
C GLY A 491 7.06 2.53 25.19
N GLY A 492 6.59 2.90 26.38
CA GLY A 492 5.25 3.47 26.54
C GLY A 492 4.40 2.53 27.38
N ALA A 493 3.20 2.95 27.75
CA ALA A 493 2.22 2.07 28.38
C ALA A 493 1.39 1.40 27.28
N ASP A 494 1.79 0.21 26.88
CA ASP A 494 1.26 -0.49 25.72
C ASP A 494 0.09 -1.42 26.07
N THR A 495 -0.84 -1.58 25.14
CA THR A 495 -1.89 -2.61 25.20
C THR A 495 -1.69 -3.62 24.09
N LEU A 496 -1.37 -4.87 24.46
CA LEU A 496 -1.08 -5.97 23.54
C LEU A 496 -2.18 -7.02 23.63
N ASN A 497 -2.84 -7.29 22.51
CA ASN A 497 -3.82 -8.36 22.37
C ASN A 497 -3.38 -9.31 21.25
N GLY A 498 -2.98 -10.53 21.60
CA GLY A 498 -2.50 -11.55 20.65
C GLY A 498 -3.52 -11.92 19.57
N GLY A 499 -4.81 -11.86 19.90
CA GLY A 499 -5.84 -12.49 19.08
C GLY A 499 -6.01 -13.96 19.45
N LEU A 500 -6.49 -14.79 18.53
CA LEU A 500 -6.86 -16.19 18.82
C LEU A 500 -5.67 -17.16 18.83
N GLY A 501 -4.52 -16.72 18.32
CA GLY A 501 -3.33 -17.54 18.07
C GLY A 501 -2.62 -17.97 19.35
N ALA A 502 -1.50 -18.69 19.21
CA ALA A 502 -0.55 -18.86 20.30
C ALA A 502 0.52 -17.77 20.18
N ASP A 503 0.35 -16.69 20.93
CA ASP A 503 1.06 -15.43 20.68
C ASP A 503 2.20 -15.19 21.65
N ARG A 504 3.26 -14.54 21.17
CA ARG A 504 4.31 -13.98 22.03
C ARG A 504 4.10 -12.48 22.16
N MET A 505 3.91 -11.99 23.38
CA MET A 505 3.72 -10.57 23.68
C MET A 505 4.83 -10.05 24.59
N GLU A 506 5.45 -8.94 24.19
CA GLU A 506 6.56 -8.29 24.88
C GLU A 506 6.31 -6.76 24.89
N GLY A 507 5.89 -6.22 26.02
CA GLY A 507 5.47 -4.83 26.21
C GLY A 507 6.67 -3.90 26.16
N GLY A 508 7.65 -4.12 27.03
CA GLY A 508 8.95 -3.46 26.92
C GLY A 508 9.24 -2.61 28.13
N THR A 509 9.23 -1.28 28.02
CA THR A 509 9.34 -0.38 29.19
C THR A 509 8.09 0.47 29.32
N GLY A 510 7.57 0.64 30.53
CA GLY A 510 6.30 1.27 30.79
C GLY A 510 5.36 0.29 31.47
N ASN A 511 4.12 0.70 31.71
CA ASN A 511 3.15 -0.15 32.40
C ASN A 511 2.22 -0.78 31.37
N ASP A 512 2.51 -2.02 31.02
CA ASP A 512 1.90 -2.68 29.87
C ASP A 512 0.70 -3.55 30.26
N THR A 513 -0.23 -3.72 29.34
CA THR A 513 -1.41 -4.57 29.50
C THR A 513 -1.46 -5.64 28.42
N TYR A 514 -1.56 -6.89 28.86
CA TYR A 514 -1.60 -8.08 28.01
C TYR A 514 -2.95 -8.75 28.06
N TYR A 515 -3.54 -9.05 26.91
CA TYR A 515 -4.73 -9.90 26.80
C TYR A 515 -4.33 -11.32 26.44
N VAL A 516 -4.66 -12.26 27.33
CA VAL A 516 -4.36 -13.69 27.16
C VAL A 516 -5.67 -14.47 27.05
N ASP A 517 -5.87 -15.14 25.93
CA ASP A 517 -7.04 -15.98 25.69
C ASP A 517 -6.70 -17.41 25.23
N ASN A 518 -5.47 -17.64 24.79
CA ASN A 518 -5.01 -18.93 24.30
C ASN A 518 -3.97 -19.55 25.24
N SER A 519 -4.00 -20.87 25.41
CA SER A 519 -3.01 -21.62 26.22
C SER A 519 -1.57 -21.50 25.76
N GLY A 520 -1.35 -21.17 24.49
CA GLY A 520 -0.04 -20.94 23.91
C GLY A 520 0.51 -19.53 24.10
N ASP A 521 -0.27 -18.59 24.63
CA ASP A 521 0.17 -17.21 24.82
C ASP A 521 1.30 -17.11 25.84
N LEU A 522 2.34 -16.38 25.47
CA LEU A 522 3.53 -16.13 26.26
C LEU A 522 3.72 -14.62 26.44
N VAL A 523 3.56 -14.16 27.67
CA VAL A 523 3.92 -12.81 28.10
C VAL A 523 5.38 -12.82 28.53
N VAL A 524 6.18 -11.88 28.01
CA VAL A 524 7.59 -11.73 28.37
C VAL A 524 7.87 -10.32 28.84
N GLU A 525 8.37 -10.24 30.07
CA GLU A 525 8.74 -9.00 30.72
C GLU A 525 10.20 -8.96 31.19
N ALA A 526 10.74 -7.74 31.22
CA ALA A 526 12.09 -7.46 31.71
C ALA A 526 12.06 -6.94 33.15
N ALA A 527 13.15 -7.17 33.90
CA ALA A 527 13.25 -6.67 35.26
C ALA A 527 13.25 -5.13 35.29
N ASN A 528 12.37 -4.54 36.10
CA ASN A 528 12.19 -3.08 36.24
C ASN A 528 11.70 -2.38 34.95
N ALA A 529 10.93 -3.09 34.12
CA ALA A 529 10.27 -2.56 32.94
C ALA A 529 9.10 -1.61 33.28
N GLY A 530 8.37 -1.90 34.34
CA GLY A 530 7.26 -1.10 34.83
C GLY A 530 6.42 -1.90 35.80
N THR A 531 5.10 -1.69 35.77
CA THR A 531 4.11 -2.45 36.54
C THR A 531 3.05 -2.97 35.58
N ASP A 532 3.14 -4.25 35.29
CA ASP A 532 2.47 -4.84 34.14
C ASP A 532 1.26 -5.65 34.55
N THR A 533 0.28 -5.72 33.65
CA THR A 533 -1.02 -6.35 33.91
C THR A 533 -1.36 -7.40 32.85
N VAL A 534 -1.60 -8.63 33.30
CA VAL A 534 -2.22 -9.66 32.47
C VAL A 534 -3.71 -9.71 32.72
N ARG A 535 -4.49 -9.59 31.64
CA ARG A 535 -5.94 -9.82 31.61
C ARG A 535 -6.20 -11.15 30.91
N ALA A 536 -6.50 -12.19 31.69
CA ALA A 536 -6.64 -13.54 31.17
C ALA A 536 -8.11 -14.00 31.16
N SER A 537 -8.63 -14.47 30.03
CA SER A 537 -9.98 -15.04 29.95
C SER A 537 -10.06 -16.50 30.43
N ARG A 538 -8.92 -17.05 30.86
CA ARG A 538 -8.65 -18.44 31.23
C ARG A 538 -7.73 -18.50 32.45
N SER A 539 -7.56 -19.70 33.02
CA SER A 539 -6.58 -19.91 34.10
C SER A 539 -5.17 -19.54 33.63
N TYR A 540 -4.43 -18.82 34.48
CA TYR A 540 -3.14 -18.26 34.12
C TYR A 540 -2.16 -18.24 35.30
N THR A 541 -0.88 -18.42 34.98
CA THR A 541 0.24 -18.29 35.91
C THR A 541 1.13 -17.16 35.40
N LEU A 542 1.38 -16.15 36.22
CA LEU A 542 2.24 -15.03 35.86
C LEU A 542 3.67 -15.50 35.59
N GLY A 543 4.26 -15.01 34.50
CA GLY A 543 5.69 -15.11 34.26
C GLY A 543 6.47 -14.24 35.26
N SER A 544 7.80 -14.36 35.26
CA SER A 544 8.67 -13.45 36.02
C SER A 544 8.46 -11.99 35.58
N HIS A 545 8.61 -11.04 36.51
CA HIS A 545 8.55 -9.59 36.25
C HIS A 545 7.16 -9.07 35.86
N VAL A 546 6.09 -9.84 36.10
CA VAL A 546 4.72 -9.35 35.94
C VAL A 546 4.07 -9.22 37.32
N GLU A 547 3.46 -8.08 37.60
CA GLU A 547 2.94 -7.75 38.93
C GLU A 547 1.44 -8.07 39.07
N ASN A 548 0.64 -7.85 38.02
CA ASN A 548 -0.82 -7.90 38.15
C ASN A 548 -1.47 -8.97 37.27
N LEU A 549 -2.44 -9.68 37.83
CA LEU A 549 -3.31 -10.62 37.11
C LEU A 549 -4.79 -10.26 37.36
N VAL A 550 -5.56 -10.16 36.29
CA VAL A 550 -7.01 -10.04 36.34
C VAL A 550 -7.64 -11.16 35.51
N LEU A 551 -8.44 -12.00 36.16
CA LEU A 551 -9.22 -13.03 35.49
C LEU A 551 -10.51 -12.41 34.92
N THR A 552 -10.67 -12.48 33.60
CA THR A 552 -11.76 -11.82 32.87
C THR A 552 -12.78 -12.81 32.30
N GLY A 553 -12.46 -14.10 32.27
CA GLY A 553 -13.40 -15.14 31.87
C GLY A 553 -14.53 -15.30 32.88
N THR A 554 -15.56 -16.08 32.55
CA THR A 554 -16.73 -16.30 33.42
C THR A 554 -16.72 -17.66 34.12
N GLY A 555 -15.70 -18.49 33.88
CA GLY A 555 -15.59 -19.84 34.45
C GLY A 555 -14.95 -19.84 35.83
N ASN A 556 -14.87 -21.04 36.42
CA ASN A 556 -14.08 -21.29 37.63
C ASN A 556 -12.60 -21.37 37.24
N LEU A 557 -11.89 -20.24 37.35
CA LEU A 557 -10.52 -20.10 36.88
C LEU A 557 -9.50 -20.10 38.02
N SER A 558 -8.26 -20.42 37.68
CA SER A 558 -7.14 -20.36 38.62
C SER A 558 -6.18 -19.23 38.23
N GLY A 559 -5.73 -18.47 39.22
CA GLY A 559 -4.72 -17.43 39.07
C GLY A 559 -3.51 -17.74 39.97
N THR A 560 -2.31 -17.77 39.40
CA THR A 560 -1.07 -17.98 40.16
C THR A 560 -0.10 -16.83 39.94
N GLY A 561 0.42 -16.26 41.01
CA GLY A 561 1.45 -15.23 41.00
C GLY A 561 2.85 -15.78 40.73
N ASN A 562 3.86 -15.02 41.13
CA ASN A 562 5.29 -15.34 41.04
C ASN A 562 5.97 -14.99 42.38
N SER A 563 7.24 -14.56 42.38
CA SER A 563 7.96 -14.21 43.61
C SER A 563 7.93 -12.72 43.96
N LEU A 564 7.11 -11.93 43.26
CA LEU A 564 6.95 -10.48 43.45
C LEU A 564 5.75 -10.22 44.36
N ALA A 565 5.54 -8.95 44.73
CA ALA A 565 4.29 -8.54 45.36
C ALA A 565 3.19 -8.44 44.30
N ASN A 566 2.43 -9.51 44.11
CA ASN A 566 1.41 -9.60 43.06
C ASN A 566 0.05 -9.06 43.51
N VAL A 567 -0.69 -8.46 42.57
CA VAL A 567 -2.13 -8.20 42.73
C VAL A 567 -2.90 -9.14 41.83
N ILE A 568 -3.64 -10.07 42.42
CA ILE A 568 -4.42 -11.08 41.69
C ILE A 568 -5.89 -10.85 41.97
N THR A 569 -6.65 -10.53 40.93
CA THR A 569 -8.10 -10.35 40.98
C THR A 569 -8.79 -11.49 40.24
N GLY A 570 -9.68 -12.18 40.95
CA GLY A 570 -10.57 -13.22 40.44
C GLY A 570 -11.67 -12.68 39.53
N ASN A 571 -12.62 -13.56 39.21
CA ASN A 571 -13.82 -13.26 38.45
C ASN A 571 -15.06 -13.62 39.30
N SER A 572 -16.24 -13.76 38.68
CA SER A 572 -17.47 -14.11 39.40
C SER A 572 -17.67 -15.62 39.61
N GLY A 573 -16.69 -16.45 39.23
CA GLY A 573 -16.72 -17.91 39.38
C GLY A 573 -15.94 -18.34 40.61
N ALA A 574 -16.04 -19.61 41.01
CA ALA A 574 -15.25 -20.14 42.12
C ALA A 574 -13.77 -20.25 41.71
N ASN A 575 -12.94 -19.32 42.16
CA ASN A 575 -11.55 -19.19 41.79
C ASN A 575 -10.60 -19.92 42.74
N ALA A 576 -9.45 -20.34 42.20
CA ALA A 576 -8.31 -20.77 42.99
C ALA A 576 -7.15 -19.80 42.76
N LEU A 577 -6.89 -18.95 43.74
CA LEU A 577 -5.87 -17.89 43.68
C LEU A 577 -4.68 -18.26 44.58
N SER A 578 -3.47 -18.16 44.04
CA SER A 578 -2.22 -18.43 44.75
C SER A 578 -1.23 -17.30 44.52
N GLY A 579 -0.80 -16.60 45.57
CA GLY A 579 0.20 -15.52 45.49
C GLY A 579 1.62 -16.06 45.28
N LEU A 580 1.95 -17.12 46.02
CA LEU A 580 3.27 -17.78 46.12
C LEU A 580 4.22 -17.08 47.08
N ALA A 581 5.14 -16.24 46.62
CA ALA A 581 6.10 -15.58 47.49
C ALA A 581 6.08 -14.09 47.20
N GLY A 582 6.20 -13.26 48.23
CA GLY A 582 6.03 -11.82 48.07
C GLY A 582 4.92 -11.34 48.98
N ASN A 583 4.66 -10.04 49.00
CA ASN A 583 3.55 -9.49 49.77
C ASN A 583 2.37 -9.30 48.84
N ASP A 584 1.55 -10.32 48.71
CA ASP A 584 0.53 -10.41 47.69
C ASP A 584 -0.80 -9.79 48.12
N THR A 585 -1.59 -9.34 47.15
CA THR A 585 -3.00 -8.96 47.35
C THR A 585 -3.88 -9.84 46.48
N LEU A 586 -4.66 -10.72 47.09
CA LEU A 586 -5.58 -11.62 46.41
C LEU A 586 -7.02 -11.16 46.64
N LYS A 587 -7.81 -11.06 45.56
CA LYS A 587 -9.23 -10.70 45.59
C LYS A 587 -10.04 -11.78 44.89
N GLY A 588 -10.86 -12.52 45.63
CA GLY A 588 -11.75 -13.55 45.09
C GLY A 588 -12.90 -12.97 44.24
N GLU A 589 -13.39 -11.80 44.64
CA GLU A 589 -14.57 -11.14 44.06
C GLU A 589 -15.88 -11.85 44.39
N ALA A 590 -16.43 -12.68 43.52
CA ALA A 590 -17.66 -13.41 43.81
C ALA A 590 -17.49 -14.87 43.43
N GLY A 591 -18.08 -15.77 44.21
CA GLY A 591 -17.81 -17.19 44.06
C GLY A 591 -17.43 -17.78 45.41
N ASN A 592 -17.24 -19.10 45.45
CA ASN A 592 -16.68 -19.74 46.63
C ASN A 592 -15.20 -19.95 46.38
N ASP A 593 -14.39 -19.01 46.80
CA ASP A 593 -13.01 -18.90 46.34
C ASP A 593 -12.03 -19.60 47.27
N ARG A 594 -10.90 -20.03 46.72
CA ARG A 594 -9.78 -20.57 47.49
C ARG A 594 -8.59 -19.64 47.32
N LEU A 595 -8.21 -18.95 48.38
CA LEU A 595 -7.12 -17.97 48.39
C LEU A 595 -5.96 -18.50 49.23
N ALA A 596 -4.80 -18.70 48.61
CA ALA A 596 -3.54 -18.99 49.29
C ALA A 596 -2.58 -17.84 49.03
N GLY A 597 -2.25 -17.05 50.05
CA GLY A 597 -1.25 -15.98 49.92
C GLY A 597 0.11 -16.58 49.58
N GLY A 598 0.58 -17.46 50.46
CA GLY A 598 1.87 -18.12 50.34
C GLY A 598 2.81 -17.51 51.36
N THR A 599 4.10 -17.37 51.06
CA THR A 599 5.05 -16.75 51.99
C THR A 599 5.12 -15.24 51.79
N GLY A 600 4.93 -14.48 52.87
CA GLY A 600 5.06 -13.04 52.84
C GLY A 600 4.18 -12.37 53.86
N ALA A 601 3.82 -11.11 53.63
CA ALA A 601 2.72 -10.46 54.34
C ALA A 601 1.60 -10.20 53.34
N ASP A 602 0.68 -11.15 53.25
CA ASP A 602 -0.35 -11.15 52.23
C ASP A 602 -1.65 -10.48 52.71
N THR A 603 -2.38 -9.91 51.78
CA THR A 603 -3.71 -9.34 52.00
C THR A 603 -4.75 -10.09 51.18
N LEU A 604 -5.72 -10.70 51.85
CA LEU A 604 -6.71 -11.58 51.25
C LEU A 604 -8.11 -10.97 51.39
N TYR A 605 -8.81 -10.86 50.27
CA TYR A 605 -10.23 -10.47 50.17
C TYR A 605 -11.00 -11.64 49.56
N GLY A 606 -11.85 -12.30 50.33
CA GLY A 606 -12.70 -13.38 49.83
C GLY A 606 -13.78 -12.85 48.89
N GLY A 607 -14.40 -11.73 49.26
CA GLY A 607 -15.50 -11.14 48.53
C GLY A 607 -16.84 -11.79 48.91
N SER A 608 -17.64 -12.18 47.92
CA SER A 608 -18.95 -12.76 48.15
C SER A 608 -19.04 -14.25 47.82
N GLY A 609 -19.30 -15.05 48.85
CA GLY A 609 -19.57 -16.49 48.75
C GLY A 609 -18.96 -17.19 49.95
N ALA A 610 -18.89 -18.51 49.93
CA ALA A 610 -18.28 -19.27 51.01
C ALA A 610 -16.80 -19.48 50.70
N ASP A 611 -15.96 -18.59 51.20
CA ASP A 611 -14.54 -18.53 50.81
C ASP A 611 -13.63 -19.35 51.73
N ARG A 612 -12.50 -19.80 51.19
CA ARG A 612 -11.49 -20.58 51.89
C ARG A 612 -10.14 -19.87 51.84
N PHE A 613 -9.72 -19.33 52.97
CA PHE A 613 -8.39 -18.75 53.17
C PHE A 613 -7.42 -19.84 53.62
N VAL A 614 -6.37 -20.09 52.85
CA VAL A 614 -5.56 -21.30 52.93
C VAL A 614 -4.16 -21.01 53.41
N PHE A 615 -3.73 -21.76 54.40
CA PHE A 615 -2.35 -21.77 54.87
C PHE A 615 -1.85 -23.22 54.88
N THR A 616 -0.71 -23.43 54.23
CA THR A 616 -0.11 -24.74 53.96
C THR A 616 1.18 -24.97 54.72
N ALA A 617 1.85 -23.91 55.18
CA ALA A 617 3.04 -24.00 56.01
C ALA A 617 3.05 -22.93 57.10
N LEU A 618 3.84 -23.16 58.15
CA LEU A 618 4.10 -22.14 59.19
C LEU A 618 4.80 -20.89 58.65
N ALA A 619 5.48 -21.02 57.51
CA ALA A 619 6.16 -19.91 56.84
C ALA A 619 5.20 -19.00 56.07
N ASP A 620 3.95 -19.43 55.86
CA ASP A 620 2.99 -18.65 55.10
C ASP A 620 2.64 -17.35 55.84
N SER A 621 2.51 -17.42 57.17
CA SER A 621 2.27 -16.23 57.99
C SER A 621 2.96 -16.31 59.36
N THR A 622 3.50 -15.19 59.82
CA THR A 622 4.34 -15.13 61.02
C THR A 622 3.68 -14.35 62.16
N VAL A 623 4.22 -14.52 63.36
CA VAL A 623 3.82 -13.70 64.52
C VAL A 623 4.26 -12.25 64.42
N SER A 624 5.22 -11.91 63.56
CA SER A 624 5.66 -10.52 63.35
C SER A 624 4.61 -9.75 62.56
N SER A 625 4.32 -8.51 62.92
CA SER A 625 3.38 -7.66 62.18
C SER A 625 3.81 -7.37 60.73
N THR A 626 5.08 -7.57 60.38
CA THR A 626 5.63 -7.31 59.05
C THR A 626 5.60 -8.52 58.11
N GLY A 627 5.26 -9.70 58.61
CA GLY A 627 5.19 -10.94 57.86
C GLY A 627 3.94 -11.72 58.22
N ARG A 628 2.86 -11.02 58.60
CA ARG A 628 1.60 -11.61 59.03
C ARG A 628 0.55 -11.31 58.00
N ASP A 629 -0.15 -12.33 57.58
CA ASP A 629 -1.23 -12.21 56.62
C ASP A 629 -2.48 -11.60 57.24
N VAL A 630 -3.21 -10.90 56.39
CA VAL A 630 -4.42 -10.14 56.75
C VAL A 630 -5.58 -10.58 55.88
N ILE A 631 -6.62 -11.10 56.50
CA ILE A 631 -7.92 -11.32 55.86
C ILE A 631 -8.79 -10.09 56.11
N LYS A 632 -9.31 -9.49 55.05
CA LYS A 632 -9.95 -8.16 55.12
C LYS A 632 -11.46 -8.18 55.29
N ASP A 633 -12.12 -9.25 54.90
CA ASP A 633 -13.57 -9.31 54.74
C ASP A 633 -14.22 -10.62 55.22
N PHE A 634 -13.55 -11.35 56.12
CA PHE A 634 -14.03 -12.63 56.63
C PHE A 634 -15.49 -12.57 57.14
N SER A 635 -16.36 -13.41 56.57
CA SER A 635 -17.79 -13.43 56.82
C SER A 635 -18.32 -14.82 57.12
N ARG A 636 -18.56 -15.07 58.41
CA ARG A 636 -19.22 -16.30 58.90
C ARG A 636 -20.62 -16.49 58.32
N SER A 637 -21.28 -15.40 57.94
CA SER A 637 -22.63 -15.44 57.37
C SER A 637 -22.66 -15.93 55.93
N GLN A 638 -21.58 -15.70 55.17
CA GLN A 638 -21.44 -16.16 53.80
C GLN A 638 -20.83 -17.58 53.73
N GLY A 639 -20.18 -18.01 54.81
CA GLY A 639 -19.70 -19.38 54.99
C GLY A 639 -18.18 -19.51 54.96
N ASP A 640 -17.47 -18.40 55.15
CA ASP A 640 -16.02 -18.34 55.05
C ASP A 640 -15.33 -19.23 56.08
N ARG A 641 -14.21 -19.83 55.68
CA ARG A 641 -13.40 -20.71 56.51
C ARG A 641 -11.91 -20.47 56.33
N ILE A 642 -11.18 -20.64 57.42
CA ILE A 642 -9.72 -20.63 57.45
C ILE A 642 -9.23 -22.07 57.45
N ASP A 643 -8.44 -22.40 56.45
CA ASP A 643 -7.91 -23.74 56.23
C ASP A 643 -6.47 -23.85 56.69
N LEU A 644 -6.29 -24.58 57.78
CA LEU A 644 -4.99 -24.89 58.39
C LEU A 644 -4.69 -26.38 58.31
N SER A 645 -5.49 -27.16 57.59
CA SER A 645 -5.43 -28.63 57.58
C SER A 645 -4.14 -29.20 56.98
N ALA A 646 -3.37 -28.38 56.27
CA ALA A 646 -2.07 -28.75 55.72
C ALA A 646 -0.89 -28.44 56.66
N ILE A 647 -1.10 -27.61 57.69
CA ILE A 647 -0.07 -27.29 58.68
C ILE A 647 -0.07 -28.37 59.77
N ASP A 648 1.09 -28.99 59.98
CA ASP A 648 1.27 -29.89 61.11
C ASP A 648 1.22 -29.13 62.44
N ALA A 649 0.18 -29.39 63.22
CA ALA A 649 -0.04 -28.75 64.50
C ALA A 649 0.98 -29.14 65.57
N SER A 650 1.83 -30.17 65.39
CA SER A 650 2.76 -30.59 66.44
C SER A 650 4.12 -31.01 65.91
N THR A 651 5.10 -30.12 66.06
CA THR A 651 6.52 -30.39 65.77
C THR A 651 7.15 -31.48 66.65
N ARG A 652 6.44 -31.92 67.70
CA ARG A 652 6.87 -32.92 68.67
C ARG A 652 6.60 -34.36 68.23
N THR A 653 5.77 -34.52 67.21
CA THR A 653 5.27 -35.81 66.74
C THR A 653 5.43 -35.89 65.22
N SER A 654 5.47 -37.10 64.68
CA SER A 654 5.63 -37.30 63.23
C SER A 654 4.26 -37.45 62.57
N GLY A 655 4.10 -36.88 61.37
CA GLY A 655 2.84 -36.86 60.61
C GLY A 655 2.13 -35.51 60.72
N ASN A 656 1.04 -35.30 59.98
CA ASN A 656 0.26 -34.05 60.04
C ASN A 656 -0.80 -34.13 61.16
N GLN A 657 -0.59 -33.44 62.27
CA GLN A 657 -1.58 -33.34 63.36
C GLN A 657 -2.55 -32.19 63.14
N ALA A 658 -3.83 -32.41 63.47
CA ALA A 658 -4.83 -31.35 63.46
C ALA A 658 -4.72 -30.43 64.68
N PHE A 659 -5.00 -29.15 64.50
CA PHE A 659 -5.06 -28.20 65.61
C PHE A 659 -6.24 -28.47 66.56
N SER A 660 -6.04 -28.16 67.83
CA SER A 660 -7.07 -28.11 68.87
C SER A 660 -7.48 -26.67 69.14
N PHE A 661 -8.69 -26.29 68.69
CA PHE A 661 -9.22 -24.95 68.95
C PHE A 661 -9.65 -24.78 70.41
N ILE A 662 -9.01 -23.85 71.14
CA ILE A 662 -9.24 -23.60 72.57
C ILE A 662 -10.01 -22.31 72.86
N GLY A 663 -10.44 -21.57 71.82
CA GLY A 663 -11.12 -20.29 71.95
C GLY A 663 -10.17 -19.17 72.42
N GLU A 664 -10.62 -18.33 73.36
CA GLU A 664 -9.79 -17.24 73.93
C GLU A 664 -8.85 -17.70 75.05
N LYS A 665 -8.86 -18.98 75.43
CA LYS A 665 -8.05 -19.50 76.54
C LYS A 665 -6.55 -19.35 76.25
N SER A 666 -5.77 -19.10 77.31
CA SER A 666 -4.31 -19.17 77.22
C SER A 666 -3.83 -20.60 76.97
N TYR A 667 -2.68 -20.74 76.31
CA TYR A 667 -2.05 -22.03 76.04
C TYR A 667 -1.81 -22.82 77.32
N SER A 668 -2.17 -24.11 77.31
CA SER A 668 -1.94 -25.03 78.43
C SER A 668 -0.50 -25.56 78.46
N GLY A 669 0.22 -25.43 77.34
CA GLY A 669 1.54 -26.03 77.09
C GLY A 669 1.47 -27.37 76.35
N LYS A 670 0.36 -27.64 75.67
CA LYS A 670 0.25 -28.73 74.70
C LYS A 670 0.53 -28.15 73.31
N ALA A 671 1.37 -28.82 72.54
CA ALA A 671 1.53 -28.51 71.12
C ALA A 671 0.20 -28.70 70.36
N GLY A 672 0.00 -27.89 69.34
CA GLY A 672 -1.17 -27.90 68.46
C GLY A 672 -2.36 -27.14 69.00
N GLU A 673 -2.17 -26.20 69.92
CA GLU A 673 -3.25 -25.37 70.42
C GLU A 673 -3.45 -24.14 69.52
N LEU A 674 -4.69 -23.95 69.04
CA LEU A 674 -5.11 -22.81 68.22
C LEU A 674 -6.07 -21.93 69.03
N ARG A 675 -5.79 -20.63 69.10
CA ARG A 675 -6.60 -19.66 69.85
C ARG A 675 -6.84 -18.39 69.04
N TYR A 676 -7.75 -17.56 69.50
CA TYR A 676 -7.91 -16.19 68.99
C TYR A 676 -7.89 -15.14 70.12
N VAL A 677 -7.61 -13.89 69.75
CA VAL A 677 -7.62 -12.71 70.63
C VAL A 677 -8.19 -11.53 69.86
N ASN A 678 -9.20 -10.88 70.42
CA ASN A 678 -9.76 -9.63 69.89
C ASN A 678 -9.02 -8.44 70.50
N SER A 679 -8.43 -7.58 69.67
CA SER A 679 -7.67 -6.42 70.12
C SER A 679 -7.66 -5.32 69.08
N GLY A 680 -7.92 -4.07 69.50
CA GLY A 680 -7.77 -2.90 68.62
C GLY A 680 -8.75 -2.83 67.45
N GLY A 681 -9.85 -3.59 67.47
CA GLY A 681 -10.81 -3.69 66.38
C GLY A 681 -10.60 -4.90 65.45
N ASP A 682 -9.51 -5.63 65.64
CA ASP A 682 -9.14 -6.81 64.88
C ASP A 682 -9.28 -8.11 65.68
N THR A 683 -9.33 -9.24 64.98
CA THR A 683 -9.18 -10.58 65.54
C THR A 683 -7.84 -11.17 65.10
N PHE A 684 -7.04 -11.59 66.07
CA PHE A 684 -5.77 -12.28 65.83
C PHE A 684 -5.92 -13.75 66.15
N ILE A 685 -5.57 -14.61 65.20
CA ILE A 685 -5.50 -16.07 65.38
C ILE A 685 -4.04 -16.41 65.67
N TYR A 686 -3.80 -17.27 66.66
CA TYR A 686 -2.48 -17.68 67.06
C TYR A 686 -2.40 -19.18 67.27
N ALA A 687 -1.32 -19.81 66.82
CA ALA A 687 -1.06 -21.23 67.02
C ALA A 687 0.28 -21.48 67.74
N ASP A 688 0.28 -22.42 68.69
CA ASP A 688 1.47 -22.96 69.38
C ASP A 688 1.68 -24.40 68.91
N VAL A 689 2.76 -24.68 68.19
CA VAL A 689 3.05 -26.00 67.58
C VAL A 689 4.16 -26.78 68.30
N ASP A 690 4.83 -26.21 69.29
CA ASP A 690 5.94 -26.85 70.02
C ASP A 690 5.66 -27.06 71.53
N GLY A 691 4.60 -26.43 72.03
CA GLY A 691 4.11 -26.49 73.41
C GLY A 691 4.85 -25.57 74.38
N ASP A 692 5.65 -24.60 73.92
CA ASP A 692 6.40 -23.67 74.77
C ASP A 692 5.55 -22.53 75.35
N ARG A 693 4.25 -22.46 74.98
CA ARG A 693 3.27 -21.42 75.34
C ARG A 693 3.48 -20.08 74.64
N LYS A 694 4.23 -20.04 73.56
CA LYS A 694 4.30 -18.91 72.63
C LYS A 694 3.67 -19.30 71.31
N SER A 695 3.33 -18.27 70.54
CA SER A 695 2.77 -18.45 69.21
C SER A 695 3.90 -18.61 68.20
N ASP A 696 3.76 -19.58 67.31
CA ASP A 696 4.67 -19.84 66.19
C ASP A 696 4.11 -19.32 64.87
N PHE A 697 2.79 -19.18 64.80
CA PHE A 697 2.04 -18.75 63.62
C PHE A 697 0.94 -17.79 64.04
N ALA A 698 0.65 -16.79 63.20
CA ALA A 698 -0.44 -15.85 63.45
C ALA A 698 -1.15 -15.45 62.16
N ILE A 699 -2.44 -15.13 62.24
CA ILE A 699 -3.22 -14.49 61.16
C ILE A 699 -3.94 -13.30 61.77
N ARG A 700 -4.12 -12.22 61.00
CA ARG A 700 -5.00 -11.12 61.36
C ARG A 700 -6.27 -11.16 60.52
N ILE A 701 -7.41 -10.96 61.15
CA ILE A 701 -8.66 -10.60 60.49
C ILE A 701 -8.93 -9.13 60.83
N ASP A 702 -9.17 -8.30 59.81
CA ASP A 702 -9.43 -6.85 59.92
C ASP A 702 -10.89 -6.57 60.36
N ALA A 703 -11.34 -7.31 61.37
CA ALA A 703 -12.65 -7.20 61.98
C ALA A 703 -12.63 -7.88 63.35
N ASN A 704 -13.53 -7.46 64.25
CA ASN A 704 -13.70 -8.07 65.56
C ASN A 704 -14.75 -9.20 65.48
N ILE A 705 -14.28 -10.44 65.46
CA ILE A 705 -15.07 -11.65 65.24
C ILE A 705 -14.83 -12.66 66.37
N ASP A 706 -15.91 -13.10 67.01
CA ASP A 706 -15.87 -14.22 67.96
C ASP A 706 -15.83 -15.55 67.19
N LEU A 707 -14.61 -16.07 66.97
CA LEU A 707 -14.38 -17.29 66.20
C LEU A 707 -14.80 -18.56 66.95
N VAL A 708 -15.30 -19.55 66.21
CA VAL A 708 -15.67 -20.89 66.69
C VAL A 708 -14.96 -21.98 65.89
N LYS A 709 -14.96 -23.21 66.39
CA LYS A 709 -14.31 -24.35 65.71
C LYS A 709 -14.78 -24.55 64.25
N GLY A 710 -16.04 -24.23 63.94
CA GLY A 710 -16.60 -24.36 62.59
C GLY A 710 -15.98 -23.42 61.55
N ASP A 711 -15.40 -22.30 61.99
CA ASP A 711 -14.75 -21.30 61.12
C ASP A 711 -13.41 -21.81 60.58
N PHE A 712 -12.94 -22.97 61.06
CA PHE A 712 -11.65 -23.55 60.66
C PHE A 712 -11.82 -24.91 60.00
N ILE A 713 -10.94 -25.23 59.04
CA ILE A 713 -10.68 -26.58 58.54
C ILE A 713 -9.34 -27.01 59.16
N LEU A 714 -9.38 -27.98 60.07
CA LEU A 714 -8.27 -28.39 60.94
C LEU A 714 -7.87 -29.84 60.71
#